data_AF-A0A6N6L8G2-F1
#
_entry.id   AF-A0A6N6L8G2-F1
#
_cell.length_a   1.000
_cell.length_b   1.000
_cell.length_c   1.000
_cell.angle_alpha   90.00
_cell.angle_beta   90.00
_cell.angle_gamma   90.00
#
_symmetry.space_group_name_H-M   'P 1'
#
loop_
_entity.id
_entity.type
_entity.pdbx_description
1 polymer ?
#
loop_
_entity_poly.entity_id
_entity_poly.type
_entity_poly.pdbx_seq_one_letter_code
_entity_poly.pdbx_strand_id
1 'polypeptide(L)'
;MADTFAHTRCAVARATLRAMIVWCRTSFLALGLSLLTAAAAQAQTQHIPDFAEVRAAHASSVARLVDRHGEPLAERQLRFDDDRLDWVGLDALSPAMLEALLQAEDRRFYQHEGIDWRAVAAAAVQNLWFEHARGASTLTMQLAGLLDPALQPAAVGQRRRSFEQKWDQALAAQALEARWSKAQILEAYLNLAPFRGRLRGISAAAWALTGKAPAALDRPEAAVLAALLRGPGATPALLARRACTLVAQIGSPAACERVQAIAAAVDPAVLSPRWQLAPHLAARLLRSPGTTVATLIDAGWQRRMLGALRAAAPARAAVVVLDNASGAVLADVGGLSPEHADATGFAYPAPAMRWPLQVARALDRRVVTAASLLNADSEAAPRWTSVRAAAMAGEGAALAALSRRQAEGETLPLATGPVDLVRLAGLMRMLAVDGQWREPFWQPAAARPAEAVVSPAAAFVARDLFPPLMAEMVTPGRAAWATGSNAAVTIAVWMETGPTALIEVRAWLADQLAGDGTWPAEQVVPAGVVRRPVRFDPPVEPARDEWFLAGTAVAVASPPQVTAQIAWPAPRSIIDLRAAAPGQGVLLRATADDARLRWRMDGREVGSGGAVWVHPAPGVRVIELLDGRGERLDRVSVAVRGG
;
A
#
# COMPACT_ATOMS: atom_id res chain seq x y z
N MET A 1 -47.21 72.37 78.07
CA MET A 1 -47.84 71.35 77.20
C MET A 1 -47.23 71.49 75.82
N ALA A 2 -46.02 70.95 75.59
CA ALA A 2 -45.36 70.74 74.29
C ALA A 2 -43.86 70.49 74.53
N ASP A 3 -43.42 69.26 74.82
CA ASP A 3 -42.01 68.85 74.56
C ASP A 3 -41.72 67.34 74.72
N THR A 4 -42.70 66.46 74.48
CA THR A 4 -42.53 65.01 74.76
C THR A 4 -42.82 64.10 73.56
N PHE A 5 -42.78 64.62 72.33
CA PHE A 5 -43.13 63.84 71.12
C PHE A 5 -42.01 63.67 70.07
N ALA A 6 -40.82 64.26 70.25
CA ALA A 6 -39.77 64.23 69.23
C ALA A 6 -38.87 62.96 69.25
N HIS A 7 -38.65 62.34 70.41
CA HIS A 7 -37.67 61.24 70.53
C HIS A 7 -38.19 59.85 70.14
N THR A 8 -39.51 59.59 70.22
CA THR A 8 -40.09 58.27 69.92
C THR A 8 -40.24 58.01 68.41
N ARG A 9 -40.37 59.06 67.59
CA ARG A 9 -40.50 58.93 66.12
C ARG A 9 -39.19 58.53 65.44
N CYS A 10 -38.03 58.87 66.01
CA CYS A 10 -36.72 58.57 65.40
C CYS A 10 -36.26 57.12 65.65
N ALA A 11 -36.63 56.52 66.78
CA ALA A 11 -36.33 55.12 67.09
C ALA A 11 -37.16 54.14 66.25
N VAL A 12 -38.46 54.43 66.08
CA VAL A 12 -39.37 53.64 65.23
C VAL A 12 -38.95 53.75 63.76
N ALA A 13 -38.55 54.94 63.28
CA ALA A 13 -38.06 55.12 61.91
C ALA A 13 -36.75 54.37 61.61
N ARG A 14 -35.83 54.25 62.58
CA ARG A 14 -34.60 53.43 62.41
C ARG A 14 -34.88 51.94 62.47
N ALA A 15 -35.84 51.51 63.29
CA ALA A 15 -36.28 50.11 63.37
C ALA A 15 -37.01 49.68 62.09
N THR A 16 -37.87 50.52 61.52
CA THR A 16 -38.55 50.25 60.24
C THR A 16 -37.57 50.27 59.07
N LEU A 17 -36.59 51.18 59.04
CA LEU A 17 -35.55 51.19 58.00
C LEU A 17 -34.66 49.93 58.07
N ARG A 18 -34.27 49.49 59.28
CA ARG A 18 -33.52 48.24 59.48
C ARG A 18 -34.35 47.01 59.09
N ALA A 19 -35.61 46.96 59.47
CA ALA A 19 -36.52 45.87 59.08
C ALA A 19 -36.73 45.84 57.56
N MET A 20 -36.84 46.99 56.91
CA MET A 20 -36.97 47.11 55.46
C MET A 20 -35.68 46.69 54.73
N ILE A 21 -34.50 47.05 55.25
CA ILE A 21 -33.20 46.60 54.72
C ILE A 21 -33.03 45.09 54.89
N VAL A 22 -33.40 44.53 56.05
CA VAL A 22 -33.33 43.09 56.30
C VAL A 22 -34.31 42.35 55.40
N TRP A 23 -35.56 42.81 55.29
CA TRP A 23 -36.57 42.23 54.41
C TRP A 23 -36.16 42.30 52.93
N CYS A 24 -35.61 43.42 52.49
CA CYS A 24 -35.09 43.57 51.13
C CYS A 24 -33.91 42.60 50.90
N ARG A 25 -32.97 42.50 51.84
CA ARG A 25 -31.86 41.52 51.76
C ARG A 25 -32.34 40.08 51.73
N THR A 26 -33.30 39.69 52.58
CA THR A 26 -33.85 38.33 52.62
C THR A 26 -34.66 38.01 51.36
N SER A 27 -35.43 38.97 50.84
CA SER A 27 -36.18 38.81 49.59
C SER A 27 -35.24 38.69 48.38
N PHE A 28 -34.16 39.47 48.33
CA PHE A 28 -33.12 39.32 47.30
C PHE A 28 -32.38 37.98 47.40
N LEU A 29 -32.09 37.52 48.62
CA LEU A 29 -31.49 36.19 48.87
C LEU A 29 -32.42 35.05 48.46
N ALA A 30 -33.70 35.12 48.83
CA ALA A 30 -34.70 34.12 48.48
C ALA A 30 -34.98 34.09 46.98
N LEU A 31 -35.04 35.26 46.32
CA LEU A 31 -35.16 35.38 44.87
C LEU A 31 -33.91 34.82 44.17
N GLY A 32 -32.72 35.13 44.68
CA GLY A 32 -31.47 34.57 44.17
C GLY A 32 -31.41 33.06 44.29
N LEU A 33 -31.83 32.50 45.43
CA LEU A 33 -31.86 31.04 45.64
C LEU A 33 -32.91 30.35 44.77
N SER A 34 -34.08 30.96 44.57
CA SER A 34 -35.12 30.42 43.68
C SER A 34 -34.70 30.50 42.20
N LEU A 35 -34.00 31.56 41.79
CA LEU A 35 -33.40 31.64 40.44
C LEU A 35 -32.29 30.60 40.24
N LEU A 36 -31.44 30.35 41.24
CA LEU A 36 -30.39 29.32 41.18
C LEU A 36 -30.97 27.91 41.11
N THR A 37 -32.00 27.61 41.90
CA THR A 37 -32.68 26.31 41.87
C THR A 37 -33.45 26.10 40.57
N ALA A 38 -34.10 27.13 40.03
CA ALA A 38 -34.73 27.09 38.71
C ALA A 38 -33.70 26.87 37.59
N ALA A 39 -32.57 27.56 37.63
CA ALA A 39 -31.49 27.36 36.65
C ALA A 39 -30.89 25.94 36.72
N ALA A 40 -30.68 25.41 37.94
CA ALA A 40 -30.20 24.04 38.13
C ALA A 40 -31.22 22.99 37.63
N ALA A 41 -32.51 23.18 37.89
CA ALA A 41 -33.57 22.32 37.38
C ALA A 41 -33.66 22.38 35.84
N GLN A 42 -33.52 23.57 35.26
CA GLN A 42 -33.52 23.76 33.81
C GLN A 42 -32.26 23.16 33.16
N ALA A 43 -31.10 23.26 33.81
CA ALA A 43 -29.87 22.62 33.35
C ALA A 43 -30.02 21.09 33.27
N GLN A 44 -30.76 20.45 34.18
CA GLN A 44 -31.04 19.01 34.10
C GLN A 44 -31.89 18.59 32.89
N THR A 45 -32.61 19.53 32.28
CA THR A 45 -33.37 19.25 31.04
C THR A 45 -32.52 19.33 29.78
N GLN A 46 -31.27 19.81 29.89
CA GLN A 46 -30.33 19.85 28.78
C GLN A 46 -29.84 18.44 28.45
N HIS A 47 -29.99 18.03 27.20
CA HIS A 47 -29.48 16.73 26.74
C HIS A 47 -27.97 16.81 26.52
N ILE A 48 -27.21 16.45 27.56
CA ILE A 48 -25.75 16.37 27.51
C ILE A 48 -25.32 14.92 27.21
N PRO A 49 -24.49 14.66 26.18
CA PRO A 49 -23.95 13.32 25.95
C PRO A 49 -23.01 12.91 27.09
N ASP A 50 -22.87 11.61 27.32
CA ASP A 50 -21.88 11.13 28.28
C ASP A 50 -20.45 11.28 27.72
N PHE A 51 -19.47 11.48 28.60
CA PHE A 51 -18.07 11.61 28.21
C PHE A 51 -17.57 10.43 27.38
N ALA A 52 -17.98 9.21 27.77
CA ALA A 52 -17.63 7.99 27.05
C ALA A 52 -18.22 7.97 25.62
N GLU A 53 -19.44 8.48 25.44
CA GLU A 53 -20.09 8.57 24.13
C GLU A 53 -19.35 9.56 23.22
N VAL A 54 -18.99 10.73 23.74
CA VAL A 54 -18.22 11.75 23.00
C VAL A 54 -16.86 11.20 22.59
N ARG A 55 -16.16 10.52 23.51
CA ARG A 55 -14.87 9.88 23.23
C ARG A 55 -15.00 8.77 22.19
N ALA A 56 -16.05 7.95 22.26
CA ALA A 56 -16.30 6.87 21.30
C ALA A 56 -16.70 7.40 19.91
N ALA A 57 -17.39 8.54 19.85
CA ALA A 57 -17.75 9.21 18.60
C ALA A 57 -16.56 9.92 17.93
N HIS A 58 -15.44 10.13 18.65
CA HIS A 58 -14.25 10.76 18.09
C HIS A 58 -13.55 9.83 17.10
N ALA A 59 -13.53 10.24 15.84
CA ALA A 59 -12.81 9.54 14.78
C ALA A 59 -11.62 10.38 14.29
N SER A 60 -10.43 9.79 14.27
CA SER A 60 -9.27 10.41 13.62
C SER A 60 -9.52 10.55 12.11
N SER A 61 -8.98 11.62 11.49
CA SER A 61 -9.06 11.86 10.05
C SER A 61 -8.06 11.02 9.25
N VAL A 62 -7.11 10.37 9.95
CA VAL A 62 -6.06 9.53 9.36
C VAL A 62 -6.34 8.05 9.62
N ALA A 63 -5.84 7.21 8.73
CA ALA A 63 -5.73 5.76 8.92
C ALA A 63 -4.25 5.37 8.96
N ARG A 64 -3.95 4.25 9.60
CA ARG A 64 -2.58 3.78 9.82
C ARG A 64 -2.35 2.39 9.28
N LEU A 65 -1.17 2.20 8.73
CA LEU A 65 -0.62 0.91 8.36
C LEU A 65 0.45 0.54 9.39
N VAL A 66 0.34 -0.66 9.97
CA VAL A 66 1.35 -1.19 10.90
C VAL A 66 1.95 -2.49 10.37
N ASP A 67 3.18 -2.75 10.79
CA ASP A 67 3.95 -3.95 10.44
C ASP A 67 3.48 -5.18 11.25
N ARG A 68 4.14 -6.32 11.04
CA ARG A 68 3.80 -7.60 11.72
C ARG A 68 3.98 -7.56 13.24
N HIS A 69 4.74 -6.60 13.75
CA HIS A 69 5.05 -6.38 15.17
C HIS A 69 4.27 -5.20 15.77
N GLY A 70 3.45 -4.51 14.96
CA GLY A 70 2.69 -3.33 15.36
C GLY A 70 3.46 -2.00 15.20
N GLU A 71 4.65 -1.99 14.61
CA GLU A 71 5.41 -0.77 14.30
C GLU A 71 4.67 0.03 13.20
N PRO A 72 4.44 1.35 13.37
CA PRO A 72 3.82 2.16 12.34
C PRO A 72 4.68 2.24 11.07
N LEU A 73 4.11 1.83 9.94
CA LEU A 73 4.74 1.90 8.62
C LEU A 73 4.37 3.19 7.90
N ALA A 74 3.08 3.50 7.83
CA ALA A 74 2.60 4.63 7.07
C ALA A 74 1.26 5.14 7.58
N GLU A 75 1.01 6.42 7.34
CA GLU A 75 -0.23 7.10 7.69
C GLU A 75 -0.81 7.79 6.47
N ARG A 76 -2.14 7.78 6.34
CA ARG A 76 -2.84 8.45 5.25
C ARG A 76 -4.06 9.19 5.76
N GLN A 77 -4.20 10.45 5.38
CA GLN A 77 -5.43 11.21 5.60
C GLN A 77 -6.51 10.76 4.61
N LEU A 78 -7.68 10.41 5.15
CA LEU A 78 -8.83 9.94 4.36
C LEU A 78 -10.09 10.79 4.58
N ARG A 79 -10.13 11.58 5.67
CA ARG A 79 -11.18 12.56 5.94
C ARG A 79 -10.59 13.98 5.88
N PHE A 80 -11.29 14.91 5.23
CA PHE A 80 -10.77 16.25 4.91
C PHE A 80 -11.65 17.42 5.38
N ASP A 81 -12.75 17.13 6.08
CA ASP A 81 -13.60 18.14 6.74
C ASP A 81 -12.85 18.82 7.89
N ASP A 82 -12.13 18.02 8.67
CA ASP A 82 -11.21 18.45 9.70
C ASP A 82 -9.98 17.55 9.81
N ASP A 83 -8.96 18.12 10.45
CA ASP A 83 -7.69 17.47 10.71
C ASP A 83 -7.68 17.05 12.18
N ARG A 84 -8.02 15.79 12.44
CA ARG A 84 -8.06 15.16 13.78
C ARG A 84 -7.11 13.97 13.87
N LEU A 85 -6.30 13.93 14.92
CA LEU A 85 -5.57 12.71 15.30
C LEU A 85 -6.32 11.98 16.43
N ASP A 86 -5.71 10.94 16.99
CA ASP A 86 -6.34 10.17 18.07
C ASP A 86 -6.68 11.03 19.28
N TRP A 87 -7.73 10.60 19.96
CA TRP A 87 -8.07 11.10 21.29
C TRP A 87 -6.94 10.81 22.26
N VAL A 88 -6.48 11.84 22.96
CA VAL A 88 -5.40 11.73 23.95
C VAL A 88 -5.97 11.99 25.35
N GLY A 89 -5.66 11.08 26.27
CA GLY A 89 -6.04 11.19 27.68
C GLY A 89 -5.30 12.34 28.37
N LEU A 90 -5.87 12.87 29.44
CA LEU A 90 -5.28 13.98 30.19
C LEU A 90 -3.87 13.68 30.74
N ASP A 91 -3.61 12.42 31.06
CA ASP A 91 -2.32 11.88 31.53
C ASP A 91 -1.23 11.88 30.46
N ALA A 92 -1.62 11.84 29.18
CA ALA A 92 -0.73 11.89 28.02
C ALA A 92 -0.54 13.32 27.47
N LEU A 93 -0.90 14.34 28.25
CA LEU A 93 -0.69 15.74 27.92
C LEU A 93 0.46 16.34 28.74
N SER A 94 1.22 17.25 28.11
CA SER A 94 2.27 17.98 28.81
C SER A 94 1.69 18.84 29.94
N PRO A 95 2.28 18.83 31.15
CA PRO A 95 1.91 19.74 32.22
C PRO A 95 2.01 21.22 31.80
N ALA A 96 2.96 21.56 30.93
CA ALA A 96 3.11 22.91 30.39
C ALA A 96 1.90 23.31 29.53
N MET A 97 1.30 22.37 28.80
CA MET A 97 0.10 22.61 28.00
C MET A 97 -1.11 22.89 28.90
N LEU A 98 -1.28 22.13 29.99
CA LEU A 98 -2.35 22.36 30.96
C LEU A 98 -2.19 23.72 31.67
N GLU A 99 -0.97 24.04 32.11
CA GLU A 99 -0.64 25.31 32.75
C GLU A 99 -0.94 26.49 31.80
N ALA A 100 -0.49 26.41 30.55
CA ALA A 100 -0.72 27.44 29.54
C ALA A 100 -2.21 27.61 29.20
N LEU A 101 -2.95 26.50 29.05
CA LEU A 101 -4.39 26.53 28.78
C LEU A 101 -5.16 27.25 29.90
N LEU A 102 -4.97 26.81 31.14
CA LEU A 102 -5.66 27.39 32.29
C LEU A 102 -5.27 28.86 32.47
N GLN A 103 -3.99 29.19 32.26
CA GLN A 103 -3.55 30.57 32.36
C GLN A 103 -4.14 31.48 31.27
N ALA A 104 -4.34 30.96 30.06
CA ALA A 104 -4.83 31.71 28.91
C ALA A 104 -6.36 31.86 28.86
N GLU A 105 -7.08 30.76 29.10
CA GLU A 105 -8.53 30.65 28.91
C GLU A 105 -9.30 30.80 30.23
N ASP A 106 -8.85 30.12 31.31
CA ASP A 106 -9.65 30.00 32.54
C ASP A 106 -8.81 29.77 33.80
N ARG A 107 -8.30 30.87 34.37
CA ARG A 107 -7.39 30.84 35.55
C ARG A 107 -8.05 30.29 36.81
N ARG A 108 -9.38 30.31 36.87
CA ARG A 108 -10.18 29.89 38.03
C ARG A 108 -11.01 28.66 37.73
N PHE A 109 -10.63 27.88 36.72
CA PHE A 109 -11.36 26.70 36.26
C PHE A 109 -11.80 25.75 37.38
N TYR A 110 -10.92 25.50 38.36
CA TYR A 110 -11.20 24.63 39.51
C TYR A 110 -12.01 25.28 40.64
N GLN A 111 -12.33 26.58 40.53
CA GLN A 111 -13.00 27.37 41.57
C GLN A 111 -14.46 27.72 41.23
N HIS A 112 -14.95 27.32 40.05
CA HIS A 112 -16.34 27.56 39.63
C HIS A 112 -16.98 26.28 39.08
N GLU A 113 -18.30 26.27 38.97
CA GLU A 113 -19.09 25.14 38.44
C GLU A 113 -19.72 25.58 37.11
N GLY A 114 -18.90 25.66 36.06
CA GLY A 114 -19.33 26.07 34.72
C GLY A 114 -19.33 27.57 34.45
N ILE A 115 -19.79 28.42 35.37
CA ILE A 115 -19.84 29.88 35.17
C ILE A 115 -18.99 30.61 36.21
N ASP A 116 -18.04 31.42 35.76
CA ASP A 116 -17.29 32.31 36.64
C ASP A 116 -18.04 33.63 36.85
N TRP A 117 -18.93 33.66 37.84
CA TRP A 117 -19.71 34.85 38.21
C TRP A 117 -18.86 36.06 38.56
N ARG A 118 -17.65 35.85 39.09
CA ARG A 118 -16.71 36.94 39.41
C ARG A 118 -16.13 37.53 38.13
N ALA A 119 -15.82 36.70 37.13
CA ALA A 119 -15.39 37.15 35.82
C ALA A 119 -16.53 37.85 35.06
N VAL A 120 -17.76 37.34 35.14
CA VAL A 120 -18.94 37.97 34.55
C VAL A 120 -19.18 39.37 35.14
N ALA A 121 -19.15 39.50 36.47
CA ALA A 121 -19.30 40.79 37.14
C ALA A 121 -18.16 41.76 36.77
N ALA A 122 -16.92 41.28 36.77
CA ALA A 122 -15.75 42.09 36.40
C ALA A 122 -15.82 42.55 34.93
N ALA A 123 -16.28 41.68 34.03
CA ALA A 123 -16.48 42.02 32.62
C ALA A 123 -17.65 43.00 32.43
N ALA A 124 -18.76 42.85 33.15
CA ALA A 124 -19.88 43.78 33.10
C ALA A 124 -19.46 45.19 33.53
N VAL A 125 -18.74 45.30 34.65
CA VAL A 125 -18.09 46.53 35.13
C VAL A 125 -17.19 47.10 34.03
N GLN A 126 -16.21 46.33 33.53
CA GLN A 126 -15.27 46.83 32.53
C GLN A 126 -15.94 47.26 31.22
N ASN A 127 -16.98 46.55 30.76
CA ASN A 127 -17.71 46.90 29.54
C ASN A 127 -18.63 48.11 29.71
N LEU A 128 -18.98 48.49 30.95
CA LEU A 128 -19.70 49.73 31.26
C LEU A 128 -18.77 50.96 31.31
N TRP A 129 -17.49 50.75 31.65
CA TRP A 129 -16.50 51.84 31.82
C TRP A 129 -15.48 51.96 30.68
N PHE A 130 -15.28 50.94 29.85
CA PHE A 130 -14.29 50.91 28.78
C PHE A 130 -14.89 50.37 27.47
N GLU A 131 -14.50 50.94 26.32
CA GLU A 131 -14.98 50.51 24.99
C GLU A 131 -14.48 49.13 24.54
N HIS A 132 -13.52 48.54 25.26
CA HIS A 132 -12.94 47.24 24.91
C HIS A 132 -13.62 46.09 25.66
N ALA A 133 -14.43 45.32 24.94
CA ALA A 133 -15.16 44.19 25.51
C ALA A 133 -14.23 43.07 25.99
N ARG A 134 -14.23 42.78 27.29
CA ARG A 134 -13.55 41.59 27.86
C ARG A 134 -14.52 40.40 27.85
N GLY A 135 -14.06 39.26 27.32
CA GLY A 135 -14.84 38.01 27.33
C GLY A 135 -14.87 37.39 28.73
N ALA A 136 -16.02 36.79 29.10
CA ALA A 136 -16.24 36.10 30.38
C ALA A 136 -16.64 34.62 30.21
N SER A 137 -16.39 34.03 29.04
CA SER A 137 -16.70 32.62 28.77
C SER A 137 -15.64 31.70 29.39
N THR A 138 -16.08 30.73 30.19
CA THR A 138 -15.23 29.69 30.81
C THR A 138 -14.92 28.55 29.82
N LEU A 139 -13.99 27.67 30.16
CA LEU A 139 -13.70 26.47 29.35
C LEU A 139 -14.93 25.57 29.20
N THR A 140 -15.70 25.39 30.26
CA THR A 140 -16.92 24.56 30.25
C THR A 140 -17.99 25.15 29.31
N MET A 141 -18.17 26.47 29.31
CA MET A 141 -19.07 27.12 28.36
C MET A 141 -18.61 26.91 26.92
N GLN A 142 -17.31 27.08 26.66
CA GLN A 142 -16.76 26.86 25.32
C GLN A 142 -16.96 25.41 24.88
N LEU A 143 -16.72 24.42 25.76
CA LEU A 143 -16.96 23.00 25.50
C LEU A 143 -18.44 22.72 25.18
N ALA A 144 -19.38 23.31 25.93
CA ALA A 144 -20.81 23.16 25.66
C ALA A 144 -21.15 23.54 24.20
N GLY A 145 -20.56 24.63 23.70
CA GLY A 145 -20.71 25.03 22.30
C GLY A 145 -20.06 24.07 21.31
N LEU A 146 -18.97 23.38 21.67
CA LEU A 146 -18.35 22.39 20.79
C LEU A 146 -19.18 21.10 20.68
N LEU A 147 -19.89 20.72 21.75
CA LEU A 147 -20.71 19.50 21.80
C LEU A 147 -22.07 19.67 21.13
N ASP A 148 -22.66 20.86 21.20
CA ASP A 148 -23.95 21.15 20.59
C ASP A 148 -23.82 22.24 19.50
N PRO A 149 -23.92 21.86 18.21
CA PRO A 149 -23.93 22.82 17.10
C PRO A 149 -25.04 23.87 17.19
N ALA A 150 -26.17 23.58 17.86
CA ALA A 150 -27.23 24.56 18.07
C ALA A 150 -26.81 25.70 19.03
N LEU A 151 -25.79 25.45 19.86
CA LEU A 151 -25.17 26.42 20.76
C LEU A 151 -23.94 27.13 20.14
N GLN A 152 -23.54 26.75 18.92
CA GLN A 152 -22.46 27.44 18.18
C GLN A 152 -22.95 28.76 17.61
N PRO A 153 -22.09 29.80 17.56
CA PRO A 153 -22.44 31.05 16.89
C PRO A 153 -22.74 30.78 15.41
N ALA A 154 -23.86 31.32 14.91
CA ALA A 154 -24.22 31.27 13.49
C ALA A 154 -23.05 31.78 12.63
N ALA A 155 -22.83 31.09 11.50
CA ALA A 155 -21.68 31.28 10.61
C ALA A 155 -21.44 32.75 10.20
N VAL A 156 -20.20 33.01 9.77
CA VAL A 156 -19.65 34.30 9.31
C VAL A 156 -20.70 35.10 8.52
N GLY A 157 -21.20 36.19 9.13
CA GLY A 157 -22.13 37.13 8.50
C GLY A 157 -23.44 37.40 9.26
N GLN A 158 -23.78 36.63 10.30
CA GLN A 158 -25.00 36.87 11.10
C GLN A 158 -24.74 37.34 12.54
N ARG A 159 -25.74 38.05 13.08
CA ARG A 159 -25.79 38.92 14.27
C ARG A 159 -24.93 38.50 15.47
N ARG A 160 -24.43 39.53 16.19
CA ARG A 160 -24.00 39.51 17.61
C ARG A 160 -24.82 38.46 18.40
N ARG A 161 -24.17 37.48 19.06
CA ARG A 161 -24.82 36.42 19.87
C ARG A 161 -26.00 37.01 20.65
N SER A 162 -27.20 36.43 20.51
CA SER A 162 -28.33 36.86 21.34
C SER A 162 -28.02 36.57 22.80
N PHE A 163 -28.60 37.36 23.71
CA PHE A 163 -28.44 37.14 25.15
C PHE A 163 -28.96 35.74 25.55
N GLU A 164 -29.99 35.27 24.86
CA GLU A 164 -30.58 33.93 24.98
C GLU A 164 -29.57 32.82 24.68
N GLN A 165 -28.86 32.88 23.54
CA GLN A 165 -27.84 31.87 23.19
C GLN A 165 -26.71 31.77 24.22
N LYS A 166 -26.34 32.88 24.87
CA LYS A 166 -25.35 32.88 25.96
C LYS A 166 -25.91 32.28 27.24
N TRP A 167 -27.21 32.44 27.49
CA TRP A 167 -27.90 31.84 28.63
C TRP A 167 -28.03 30.33 28.47
N ASP A 168 -28.39 29.86 27.27
CA ASP A 168 -28.46 28.43 26.96
C ASP A 168 -27.08 27.76 27.07
N GLN A 169 -26.03 28.43 26.59
CA GLN A 169 -24.64 27.98 26.76
C GLN A 169 -24.23 27.90 28.25
N ALA A 170 -24.70 28.83 29.07
CA ALA A 170 -24.46 28.86 30.51
C ALA A 170 -25.18 27.72 31.24
N LEU A 171 -26.44 27.42 30.87
CA LEU A 171 -27.19 26.28 31.40
C LEU A 171 -26.56 24.95 31.00
N ALA A 172 -26.16 24.81 29.74
CA ALA A 172 -25.47 23.61 29.25
C ALA A 172 -24.11 23.40 29.95
N ALA A 173 -23.38 24.49 30.27
CA ALA A 173 -22.14 24.41 31.04
C ALA A 173 -22.38 23.90 32.47
N GLN A 174 -23.44 24.34 33.14
CA GLN A 174 -23.81 23.82 34.46
C GLN A 174 -24.21 22.34 34.39
N ALA A 175 -24.96 21.96 33.36
CA ALA A 175 -25.34 20.56 33.14
C ALA A 175 -24.13 19.65 32.90
N LEU A 176 -23.13 20.13 32.15
CA LEU A 176 -21.85 19.44 31.95
C LEU A 176 -21.11 19.24 33.27
N GLU A 177 -20.98 20.28 34.10
CA GLU A 177 -20.25 20.20 35.38
C GLU A 177 -20.92 19.30 36.42
N ALA A 178 -22.23 19.12 36.31
CA ALA A 178 -22.97 18.18 37.15
C ALA A 178 -22.72 16.71 36.77
N ARG A 179 -22.37 16.43 35.51
CA ARG A 179 -22.23 15.05 34.99
C ARG A 179 -20.79 14.64 34.71
N TRP A 180 -19.92 15.58 34.38
CA TRP A 180 -18.54 15.35 33.99
C TRP A 180 -17.59 15.94 35.04
N SER A 181 -16.53 15.21 35.35
CA SER A 181 -15.45 15.72 36.18
C SER A 181 -14.65 16.82 35.48
N LYS A 182 -13.99 17.68 36.26
CA LYS A 182 -13.06 18.71 35.76
C LYS A 182 -12.00 18.15 34.81
N ALA A 183 -11.49 16.95 35.10
CA ALA A 183 -10.52 16.26 34.25
C ALA A 183 -11.13 15.90 32.88
N GLN A 184 -12.34 15.34 32.86
CA GLN A 184 -13.06 15.00 31.63
C GLN A 184 -13.37 16.24 30.79
N ILE A 185 -13.74 17.35 31.43
CA ILE A 185 -14.00 18.63 30.74
C ILE A 185 -12.72 19.14 30.06
N LEU A 186 -11.58 19.14 30.75
CA LEU A 186 -10.30 19.57 30.16
C LEU A 186 -9.85 18.64 29.03
N GLU A 187 -9.95 17.33 29.24
CA GLU A 187 -9.59 16.32 28.25
C GLU A 187 -10.44 16.48 26.98
N ALA A 188 -11.76 16.58 27.11
CA ALA A 188 -12.65 16.74 25.97
C ALA A 188 -12.44 18.06 25.26
N TYR A 189 -12.27 19.17 26.00
CA TYR A 189 -11.99 20.47 25.41
C TYR A 189 -10.73 20.43 24.55
N LEU A 190 -9.62 19.91 25.07
CA LEU A 190 -8.36 19.85 24.33
C LEU A 190 -8.43 18.92 23.12
N ASN A 191 -9.26 17.88 23.12
CA ASN A 191 -9.43 17.00 21.96
C ASN A 191 -10.39 17.54 20.89
N LEU A 192 -11.31 18.44 21.24
CA LEU A 192 -12.33 18.96 20.33
C LEU A 192 -12.05 20.38 19.82
N ALA A 193 -11.26 21.17 20.56
CA ALA A 193 -11.13 22.59 20.28
C ALA A 193 -10.45 22.90 18.92
N PRO A 194 -10.90 23.96 18.22
CA PRO A 194 -10.26 24.44 16.99
C PRO A 194 -9.00 25.23 17.29
N PHE A 195 -7.87 24.84 16.69
CA PHE A 195 -6.60 25.55 16.85
C PHE A 195 -6.33 26.51 15.69
N ARG A 196 -6.30 26.01 14.45
CA ARG A 196 -6.08 26.82 13.25
C ARG A 196 -6.57 26.10 12.00
N GLY A 197 -7.25 26.82 11.10
CA GLY A 197 -7.79 26.24 9.87
C GLY A 197 -8.65 25.01 10.18
N ARG A 198 -8.27 23.87 9.60
CA ARG A 198 -8.92 22.57 9.79
C ARG A 198 -8.43 21.79 11.03
N LEU A 199 -7.36 22.22 11.70
CA LEU A 199 -6.83 21.53 12.88
C LEU A 199 -7.84 21.55 14.03
N ARG A 200 -8.21 20.36 14.50
CA ARG A 200 -9.11 20.11 15.62
C ARG A 200 -8.42 19.16 16.60
N GLY A 201 -8.40 19.57 17.86
CA GLY A 201 -7.77 18.81 18.93
C GLY A 201 -6.26 18.99 19.04
N ILE A 202 -5.77 18.81 20.27
CA ILE A 202 -4.38 19.05 20.66
C ILE A 202 -3.41 18.11 19.97
N SER A 203 -3.80 16.86 19.71
CA SER A 203 -2.97 15.88 19.00
C SER A 203 -2.60 16.35 17.60
N ALA A 204 -3.60 16.79 16.81
CA ALA A 204 -3.38 17.29 15.46
C ALA A 204 -2.61 18.62 15.48
N ALA A 205 -2.96 19.53 16.39
CA ALA A 205 -2.32 20.83 16.50
C ALA A 205 -0.84 20.72 16.92
N ALA A 206 -0.52 19.91 17.93
CA ALA A 206 0.85 19.67 18.37
C ALA A 206 1.69 19.12 17.21
N TRP A 207 1.20 18.08 16.52
CA TRP A 207 1.93 17.51 15.41
C TRP A 207 2.13 18.49 14.25
N ALA A 208 1.06 19.16 13.82
CA ALA A 208 1.12 20.08 12.68
C ALA A 208 2.00 21.31 12.93
N LEU A 209 2.12 21.78 14.18
CA LEU A 209 2.89 22.98 14.51
C LEU A 209 4.31 22.70 14.98
N THR A 210 4.55 21.58 15.66
CA THR A 210 5.84 21.31 16.31
C THR A 210 6.47 19.98 15.89
N GLY A 211 5.74 19.10 15.20
CA GLY A 211 6.20 17.75 14.89
C GLY A 211 6.35 16.87 16.13
N LYS A 212 5.68 17.21 17.24
CA LYS A 212 5.79 16.49 18.52
C LYS A 212 4.45 15.91 18.97
N ALA A 213 4.54 14.87 19.80
CA ALA A 213 3.38 14.37 20.54
C ALA A 213 2.95 15.41 21.61
N PRO A 214 1.65 15.46 21.99
CA PRO A 214 1.16 16.38 23.02
C PRO A 214 1.88 16.27 24.37
N ALA A 215 2.35 15.08 24.74
CA ALA A 215 3.13 14.84 25.96
C ALA A 215 4.51 15.52 25.95
N ALA A 216 5.08 15.76 24.76
CA ALA A 216 6.44 16.28 24.57
C ALA A 216 6.49 17.80 24.36
N LEU A 217 5.35 18.49 24.50
CA LEU A 217 5.27 19.94 24.36
C LEU A 217 5.98 20.64 25.52
N ASP A 218 6.83 21.60 25.19
CA ASP A 218 7.44 22.49 26.19
C ASP A 218 6.63 23.77 26.41
N ARG A 219 7.05 24.62 27.36
CA ARG A 219 6.33 25.86 27.72
C ARG A 219 6.14 26.83 26.56
N PRO A 220 7.16 27.12 25.72
CA PRO A 220 6.98 27.96 24.53
C PRO A 220 5.96 27.40 23.54
N GLU A 221 6.03 26.11 23.25
CA GLU A 221 5.10 25.43 22.33
C GLU A 221 3.68 25.43 22.88
N ALA A 222 3.53 25.10 24.16
CA ALA A 222 2.27 25.17 24.89
C ALA A 222 1.67 26.58 24.89
N ALA A 223 2.49 27.62 25.09
CA ALA A 223 2.02 29.01 25.07
C ALA A 223 1.50 29.45 23.69
N VAL A 224 2.15 29.00 22.60
CA VAL A 224 1.65 29.27 21.24
C VAL A 224 0.33 28.54 20.98
N LEU A 225 0.25 27.25 21.31
CA LEU A 225 -0.96 26.45 21.15
C LEU A 225 -2.13 27.00 21.98
N ALA A 226 -1.89 27.39 23.23
CA ALA A 226 -2.91 28.01 24.08
C ALA A 226 -3.34 29.39 23.56
N ALA A 227 -2.41 30.19 23.02
CA ALA A 227 -2.76 31.48 22.42
C ALA A 227 -3.59 31.35 21.13
N LEU A 228 -3.46 30.24 20.40
CA LEU A 228 -4.26 29.92 19.21
C LEU A 228 -5.72 29.62 19.54
N LEU A 229 -5.99 28.92 20.66
CA LEU A 229 -7.36 28.62 21.10
C LEU A 229 -8.23 29.88 21.25
N ARG A 230 -7.64 30.95 21.80
CA ARG A 230 -8.31 32.24 21.96
C ARG A 230 -8.64 32.95 20.64
N GLY A 231 -7.93 32.63 19.56
CA GLY A 231 -8.09 33.29 18.27
C GLY A 231 -7.44 32.51 17.15
N PRO A 232 -8.12 31.47 16.61
CA PRO A 232 -7.54 30.57 15.59
C PRO A 232 -7.08 31.28 14.31
N GLY A 233 -7.74 32.39 13.97
CA GLY A 233 -7.42 33.26 12.82
C GLY A 233 -6.45 34.40 13.13
N ALA A 234 -5.75 34.39 14.27
CA ALA A 234 -4.78 35.45 14.59
C ALA A 234 -3.63 35.48 13.55
N THR A 235 -3.16 36.69 13.23
CA THR A 235 -1.94 36.87 12.44
C THR A 235 -0.72 36.42 13.23
N PRO A 236 0.38 35.99 12.57
CA PRO A 236 1.60 35.57 13.26
C PRO A 236 2.12 36.59 14.29
N ALA A 237 2.10 37.88 13.95
CA ALA A 237 2.51 38.95 14.86
C ALA A 237 1.62 39.05 16.11
N LEU A 238 0.29 38.95 15.95
CA LEU A 238 -0.64 38.98 17.08
C LEU A 238 -0.53 37.72 17.94
N LEU A 239 -0.35 36.56 17.31
CA LEU A 239 -0.13 35.29 17.98
C LEU A 239 1.14 35.34 18.84
N ALA A 240 2.26 35.78 18.26
CA ALA A 240 3.52 35.94 18.95
C ALA A 240 3.39 36.86 20.17
N ARG A 241 2.71 38.01 20.03
CA ARG A 241 2.49 38.94 21.16
C ARG A 241 1.70 38.29 22.30
N ARG A 242 0.63 37.56 21.98
CA ARG A 242 -0.20 36.86 22.96
C ARG A 242 0.57 35.74 23.65
N ALA A 243 1.25 34.91 22.87
CA ALA A 243 2.02 33.78 23.37
C ALA A 243 3.24 34.24 24.21
N CYS A 244 3.91 35.34 23.87
CA CYS A 244 4.98 35.92 24.70
C CYS A 244 4.47 36.43 26.04
N THR A 245 3.27 37.03 26.05
CA THR A 245 2.63 37.45 27.30
C THR A 245 2.30 36.24 28.17
N LEU A 246 1.79 35.17 27.55
CA LEU A 246 1.43 33.95 28.24
C LEU A 246 2.64 33.18 28.77
N VAL A 247 3.70 33.01 27.97
CA VAL A 247 4.92 32.30 28.38
C VAL A 247 5.61 32.98 29.56
N ALA A 248 5.55 34.31 29.64
CA ALA A 248 6.02 35.07 30.79
C ALA A 248 5.18 34.81 32.05
N GLN A 249 3.86 34.69 31.92
CA GLN A 249 2.95 34.42 33.04
C GLN A 249 3.09 33.01 33.62
N ILE A 250 3.47 32.03 32.80
CA ILE A 250 3.76 30.64 33.22
C ILE A 250 5.24 30.44 33.59
N GLY A 251 5.94 31.52 33.92
CA GLY A 251 7.29 31.47 34.51
C GLY A 251 8.43 31.23 33.53
N SER A 252 8.31 31.64 32.26
CA SER A 252 9.40 31.51 31.27
C SER A 252 9.52 32.75 30.36
N PRO A 253 9.73 33.96 30.91
CA PRO A 253 9.74 35.22 30.16
C PRO A 253 10.85 35.30 29.10
N ALA A 254 12.00 34.67 29.34
CA ALA A 254 13.12 34.63 28.40
C ALA A 254 12.82 33.85 27.12
N ALA A 255 11.75 33.05 27.08
CA ALA A 255 11.45 32.18 25.94
C ALA A 255 10.64 32.86 24.82
N CYS A 256 10.43 34.18 24.90
CA CYS A 256 9.64 34.93 23.90
C CYS A 256 10.25 34.84 22.48
N GLU A 257 11.58 34.81 22.35
CA GLU A 257 12.23 34.65 21.04
C GLU A 257 11.85 33.31 20.37
N ARG A 258 11.89 32.22 21.13
CA ARG A 258 11.41 30.90 20.64
C ARG A 258 9.93 30.92 20.28
N VAL A 259 9.11 31.56 21.11
CA VAL A 259 7.67 31.71 20.83
C VAL A 259 7.44 32.46 19.52
N GLN A 260 8.19 33.53 19.25
CA GLN A 260 8.11 34.30 18.01
C GLN A 260 8.47 33.43 16.80
N ALA A 261 9.54 32.63 16.91
CA ALA A 261 9.95 31.70 15.85
C ALA A 261 8.85 30.66 15.55
N ILE A 262 8.27 30.04 16.59
CA ILE A 262 7.17 29.07 16.42
C ILE A 262 5.96 29.77 15.77
N ALA A 263 5.54 30.93 16.29
CA ALA A 263 4.39 31.66 15.78
C ALA A 263 4.54 32.11 14.32
N ALA A 264 5.77 32.41 13.87
CA ALA A 264 6.06 32.75 12.48
C ALA A 264 5.91 31.54 11.54
N ALA A 265 6.16 30.32 12.03
CA ALA A 265 6.05 29.09 11.25
C ALA A 265 4.63 28.51 11.15
N VAL A 266 3.63 29.15 11.76
CA VAL A 266 2.23 28.66 11.86
C VAL A 266 1.46 28.78 10.53
N ASP A 267 2.00 29.44 9.51
CA ASP A 267 1.28 29.66 8.24
C ASP A 267 2.05 29.13 7.02
N PRO A 268 1.54 28.09 6.31
CA PRO A 268 0.31 27.33 6.58
C PRO A 268 0.51 26.20 7.61
N ALA A 269 -0.46 26.01 8.52
CA ALA A 269 -0.49 24.85 9.41
C ALA A 269 -1.20 23.68 8.72
N VAL A 270 -0.42 22.72 8.20
CA VAL A 270 -0.91 21.53 7.47
C VAL A 270 -0.57 20.26 8.25
N LEU A 271 -1.55 19.36 8.38
CA LEU A 271 -1.32 18.05 8.98
C LEU A 271 -0.50 17.18 8.00
N SER A 272 0.77 16.91 8.34
CA SER A 272 1.63 16.00 7.60
C SER A 272 1.57 14.57 8.17
N PRO A 273 1.73 13.52 7.35
CA PRO A 273 1.76 12.15 7.86
C PRO A 273 2.93 11.91 8.80
N ARG A 274 2.66 11.28 9.95
CA ARG A 274 3.69 10.94 10.96
C ARG A 274 4.67 9.86 10.49
N TRP A 275 4.18 8.90 9.72
CA TRP A 275 4.95 7.77 9.23
C TRP A 275 4.77 7.63 7.72
N GLN A 276 5.86 7.36 7.00
CA GLN A 276 5.90 7.31 5.53
C GLN A 276 6.87 6.25 5.01
N LEU A 277 7.05 5.14 5.74
CA LEU A 277 7.94 4.04 5.35
C LEU A 277 7.34 3.17 4.22
N ALA A 278 6.01 3.07 4.15
CA ALA A 278 5.30 2.32 3.10
C ALA A 278 4.08 3.08 2.54
N PRO A 279 4.26 4.29 1.95
CA PRO A 279 3.15 5.17 1.56
C PRO A 279 2.31 4.57 0.42
N HIS A 280 2.92 3.87 -0.53
CA HIS A 280 2.23 3.21 -1.65
C HIS A 280 1.32 2.07 -1.16
N LEU A 281 1.84 1.22 -0.28
CA LEU A 281 1.06 0.15 0.33
C LEU A 281 -0.09 0.71 1.19
N ALA A 282 0.14 1.81 1.92
CA ALA A 282 -0.90 2.51 2.65
C ALA A 282 -1.98 3.09 1.72
N ALA A 283 -1.60 3.64 0.56
CA ALA A 283 -2.56 4.09 -0.44
C ALA A 283 -3.42 2.92 -0.98
N ARG A 284 -2.85 1.72 -1.07
CA ARG A 284 -3.54 0.50 -1.52
C ARG A 284 -4.44 -0.13 -0.46
N LEU A 285 -4.05 -0.13 0.82
CA LEU A 285 -4.78 -0.87 1.87
C LEU A 285 -5.68 0.00 2.75
N LEU A 286 -5.35 1.29 2.95
CA LEU A 286 -6.14 2.16 3.80
C LEU A 286 -7.35 2.71 3.05
N ARG A 287 -8.54 2.49 3.62
CA ARG A 287 -9.84 2.83 3.01
C ARG A 287 -10.75 3.66 3.91
N SER A 288 -10.63 3.52 5.23
CA SER A 288 -11.51 4.16 6.21
C SER A 288 -10.70 4.97 7.23
N PRO A 289 -11.06 6.24 7.49
CA PRO A 289 -10.39 7.04 8.51
C PRO A 289 -10.56 6.43 9.91
N GLY A 290 -9.63 6.69 10.83
CA GLY A 290 -9.65 6.17 12.20
C GLY A 290 -9.31 4.68 12.32
N THR A 291 -9.02 3.99 11.22
CA THR A 291 -8.67 2.57 11.24
C THR A 291 -7.17 2.34 11.29
N THR A 292 -6.76 1.25 11.94
CA THR A 292 -5.40 0.71 11.87
C THR A 292 -5.44 -0.64 11.17
N VAL A 293 -4.68 -0.77 10.09
CA VAL A 293 -4.58 -2.00 9.30
C VAL A 293 -3.22 -2.64 9.58
N ALA A 294 -3.25 -3.83 10.16
CA ALA A 294 -2.06 -4.65 10.38
C ALA A 294 -1.67 -5.40 9.10
N THR A 295 -0.36 -5.55 8.89
CA THR A 295 0.21 -6.28 7.75
C THR A 295 1.27 -7.28 8.21
N LEU A 296 1.79 -8.07 7.26
CA LEU A 296 2.91 -8.98 7.44
C LEU A 296 4.25 -8.35 7.01
N ILE A 297 4.23 -7.09 6.59
CA ILE A 297 5.46 -6.33 6.31
C ILE A 297 6.31 -6.32 7.59
N ASP A 298 7.62 -6.42 7.41
CA ASP A 298 8.61 -6.23 8.45
C ASP A 298 9.24 -4.85 8.28
N ALA A 299 9.17 -3.99 9.30
CA ALA A 299 9.71 -2.64 9.20
C ALA A 299 11.23 -2.63 8.95
N GLY A 300 11.97 -3.64 9.43
CA GLY A 300 13.40 -3.81 9.19
C GLY A 300 13.70 -4.09 7.72
N TRP A 301 13.03 -5.08 7.11
CA TRP A 301 13.15 -5.35 5.68
C TRP A 301 12.73 -4.15 4.82
N GLN A 302 11.61 -3.51 5.16
CA GLN A 302 11.11 -2.33 4.44
C GLN A 302 12.14 -1.18 4.46
N ARG A 303 12.73 -0.88 5.64
CA ARG A 303 13.78 0.14 5.79
C ARG A 303 15.05 -0.23 5.02
N ARG A 304 15.50 -1.48 5.13
CA ARG A 304 16.69 -1.98 4.43
C ARG A 304 16.55 -1.82 2.92
N MET A 305 15.44 -2.28 2.35
CA MET A 305 15.18 -2.23 0.91
C MET A 305 15.03 -0.79 0.40
N LEU A 306 14.27 0.05 1.10
CA LEU A 306 14.13 1.46 0.71
C LEU A 306 15.46 2.22 0.82
N GLY A 307 16.25 1.95 1.87
CA GLY A 307 17.59 2.53 2.04
C GLY A 307 18.55 2.10 0.93
N ALA A 308 18.59 0.80 0.62
CA ALA A 308 19.43 0.26 -0.44
C ALA A 308 19.05 0.80 -1.83
N LEU A 309 17.75 0.95 -2.12
CA LEU A 309 17.31 1.57 -3.37
C LEU A 309 17.69 3.06 -3.45
N ARG A 310 17.53 3.82 -2.36
CA ARG A 310 17.94 5.23 -2.31
C ARG A 310 19.44 5.40 -2.48
N ALA A 311 20.24 4.51 -1.91
CA ALA A 311 21.70 4.53 -2.06
C ALA A 311 22.14 4.25 -3.51
N ALA A 312 21.41 3.39 -4.24
CA ALA A 312 21.64 3.16 -5.66
C ALA A 312 21.17 4.32 -6.56
N ALA A 313 20.38 5.25 -6.01
CA ALA A 313 19.89 6.46 -6.67
C ALA A 313 19.28 6.28 -8.08
N PRO A 314 18.40 5.28 -8.32
CA PRO A 314 17.71 5.17 -9.59
C PRO A 314 16.70 6.31 -9.76
N ALA A 315 16.30 6.63 -11.00
CA ALA A 315 15.27 7.65 -11.24
C ALA A 315 13.93 7.23 -10.62
N ARG A 316 13.59 5.94 -10.76
CA ARG A 316 12.45 5.28 -10.10
C ARG A 316 12.82 3.83 -9.81
N ALA A 317 12.28 3.27 -8.73
CA ALA A 317 12.45 1.86 -8.43
C ALA A 317 11.31 1.32 -7.57
N ALA A 318 11.14 0.00 -7.62
CA ALA A 318 10.27 -0.75 -6.74
C ALA A 318 10.90 -2.09 -6.37
N VAL A 319 10.57 -2.61 -5.20
CA VAL A 319 11.03 -3.93 -4.75
C VAL A 319 9.99 -4.63 -3.90
N VAL A 320 9.86 -5.94 -4.10
CA VAL A 320 9.03 -6.83 -3.31
C VAL A 320 9.92 -7.93 -2.74
N VAL A 321 9.77 -8.20 -1.45
CA VAL A 321 10.46 -9.29 -0.75
C VAL A 321 9.42 -10.26 -0.21
N LEU A 322 9.55 -11.54 -0.56
CA LEU A 322 8.72 -12.62 -0.05
C LEU A 322 9.51 -13.51 0.90
N ASP A 323 8.88 -13.96 1.97
CA ASP A 323 9.37 -15.06 2.79
C ASP A 323 9.16 -16.39 2.04
N ASN A 324 10.23 -17.17 1.89
CA ASN A 324 10.15 -18.47 1.24
C ASN A 324 9.32 -19.43 2.09
N ALA A 325 9.42 -19.41 3.42
CA ALA A 325 8.69 -20.36 4.26
C ALA A 325 7.16 -20.16 4.19
N SER A 326 6.68 -18.93 4.39
CA SER A 326 5.25 -18.62 4.47
C SER A 326 4.62 -18.14 3.16
N GLY A 327 5.40 -17.52 2.26
CA GLY A 327 4.89 -16.78 1.10
C GLY A 327 4.36 -15.39 1.43
N ALA A 328 4.50 -14.91 2.66
CA ALA A 328 4.10 -13.57 3.06
C ALA A 328 5.03 -12.51 2.44
N VAL A 329 4.48 -11.34 2.14
CA VAL A 329 5.25 -10.18 1.71
C VAL A 329 5.91 -9.53 2.92
N LEU A 330 7.25 -9.51 2.97
CA LEU A 330 8.03 -8.90 4.05
C LEU A 330 8.36 -7.43 3.78
N ALA A 331 8.51 -7.05 2.52
CA ALA A 331 8.68 -5.66 2.11
C ALA A 331 7.99 -5.41 0.76
N ASP A 332 7.42 -4.21 0.63
CA ASP A 332 6.71 -3.72 -0.54
C ASP A 332 7.02 -2.22 -0.68
N VAL A 333 8.03 -1.92 -1.49
CA VAL A 333 8.46 -0.56 -1.80
C VAL A 333 7.97 -0.24 -3.21
N GLY A 334 6.92 0.57 -3.32
CA GLY A 334 6.35 0.99 -4.61
C GLY A 334 7.05 2.17 -5.27
N GLY A 335 7.94 2.86 -4.56
CA GLY A 335 8.67 4.03 -5.04
C GLY A 335 9.66 4.57 -4.01
N LEU A 336 10.59 5.42 -4.46
CA LEU A 336 11.60 6.03 -3.57
C LEU A 336 11.04 7.13 -2.67
N SER A 337 9.89 7.69 -3.05
CA SER A 337 9.23 8.81 -2.39
C SER A 337 7.70 8.70 -2.54
N PRO A 338 6.93 9.34 -1.64
CA PRO A 338 5.47 9.22 -1.62
C PRO A 338 4.76 9.67 -2.89
N GLU A 339 5.34 10.62 -3.63
CA GLU A 339 4.79 11.17 -4.87
C GLU A 339 4.96 10.27 -6.09
N HIS A 340 5.87 9.29 -6.03
CA HIS A 340 6.00 8.30 -7.09
C HIS A 340 4.73 7.46 -7.19
N ALA A 341 4.30 7.11 -8.40
CA ALA A 341 3.26 6.10 -8.57
C ALA A 341 3.80 4.72 -8.18
N ASP A 342 2.94 3.90 -7.56
CA ASP A 342 3.27 2.55 -7.07
C ASP A 342 3.64 1.63 -8.23
N ALA A 343 4.95 1.38 -8.39
CA ALA A 343 5.49 0.56 -9.45
C ALA A 343 5.45 -0.96 -9.13
N THR A 344 5.05 -1.37 -7.91
CA THR A 344 4.90 -2.81 -7.61
C THR A 344 3.79 -3.47 -8.43
N GLY A 345 2.74 -2.70 -8.74
CA GLY A 345 1.58 -3.15 -9.52
C GLY A 345 1.68 -2.86 -11.02
N PHE A 346 2.81 -2.34 -11.51
CA PHE A 346 2.98 -2.12 -12.95
C PHE A 346 3.23 -3.45 -13.66
N ALA A 347 2.33 -3.80 -14.56
CA ALA A 347 2.41 -5.03 -15.32
C ALA A 347 3.11 -4.82 -16.66
N TYR A 348 4.11 -5.64 -16.94
CA TYR A 348 4.86 -5.58 -18.20
C TYR A 348 4.98 -6.95 -18.88
N PRO A 349 5.19 -6.98 -20.21
CA PRO A 349 5.57 -8.21 -20.90
C PRO A 349 7.02 -8.58 -20.52
N ALA A 350 7.20 -9.66 -19.77
CA ALA A 350 8.52 -10.25 -19.51
C ALA A 350 8.51 -11.74 -19.89
N PRO A 351 8.64 -12.07 -21.18
CA PRO A 351 8.68 -13.46 -21.64
C PRO A 351 9.84 -14.24 -21.02
N ALA A 352 11.05 -13.65 -20.90
CA ALA A 352 12.21 -14.40 -20.44
C ALA A 352 12.09 -14.81 -18.97
N MET A 353 11.52 -13.93 -18.14
CA MET A 353 11.22 -14.20 -16.74
C MET A 353 10.27 -15.39 -16.50
N ARG A 354 9.57 -15.88 -17.52
CA ARG A 354 8.62 -17.00 -17.40
C ARG A 354 9.18 -18.34 -17.85
N TRP A 355 10.31 -18.36 -18.54
CA TRP A 355 10.92 -19.59 -19.03
C TRP A 355 11.23 -20.62 -17.94
N PRO A 356 11.69 -20.24 -16.73
CA PRO A 356 11.90 -21.22 -15.66
C PRO A 356 10.67 -22.06 -15.34
N LEU A 357 9.49 -21.44 -15.24
CA LEU A 357 8.23 -22.14 -14.99
C LEU A 357 7.84 -23.03 -16.19
N GLN A 358 7.97 -22.52 -17.41
CA GLN A 358 7.60 -23.28 -18.61
C GLN A 358 8.48 -24.53 -18.79
N VAL A 359 9.79 -24.38 -18.55
CA VAL A 359 10.75 -25.49 -18.57
C VAL A 359 10.46 -26.46 -17.43
N ALA A 360 10.26 -25.98 -16.19
CA ALA A 360 9.90 -26.84 -15.06
C ALA A 360 8.66 -27.69 -15.38
N ARG A 361 7.62 -27.10 -15.98
CA ARG A 361 6.40 -27.82 -16.36
C ARG A 361 6.66 -28.86 -17.46
N ALA A 362 7.49 -28.53 -18.45
CA ALA A 362 7.84 -29.45 -19.54
C ALA A 362 8.65 -30.66 -19.03
N LEU A 363 9.55 -30.43 -18.06
CA LEU A 363 10.30 -31.48 -17.36
C LEU A 363 9.36 -32.37 -16.54
N ASP A 364 8.46 -31.76 -15.75
CA ASP A 364 7.55 -32.47 -14.85
C ASP A 364 6.60 -33.40 -15.61
N ARG A 365 6.12 -32.95 -16.78
CA ARG A 365 5.32 -33.75 -17.70
C ARG A 365 6.11 -34.74 -18.53
N ARG A 366 7.43 -34.79 -18.37
CA ARG A 366 8.35 -35.68 -19.09
C ARG A 366 8.30 -35.52 -20.61
N VAL A 367 7.96 -34.31 -21.09
CA VAL A 367 7.96 -33.98 -22.52
C VAL A 367 9.39 -33.75 -23.02
N VAL A 368 10.24 -33.21 -22.14
CA VAL A 368 11.66 -32.97 -22.39
C VAL A 368 12.48 -33.32 -21.15
N THR A 369 13.79 -33.41 -21.35
CA THR A 369 14.83 -33.41 -20.32
C THR A 369 15.73 -32.19 -20.51
N ALA A 370 16.61 -31.90 -19.55
CA ALA A 370 17.63 -30.86 -19.70
C ALA A 370 18.53 -31.07 -20.95
N ALA A 371 18.72 -32.34 -21.36
CA ALA A 371 19.51 -32.72 -22.54
C ALA A 371 18.71 -32.78 -23.84
N SER A 372 17.38 -32.65 -23.82
CA SER A 372 16.56 -32.75 -25.03
C SER A 372 16.91 -31.66 -26.04
N LEU A 373 17.00 -32.01 -27.32
CA LEU A 373 17.34 -31.06 -28.38
C LEU A 373 16.09 -30.32 -28.88
N LEU A 374 16.23 -29.00 -28.95
CA LEU A 374 15.28 -28.03 -29.46
C LEU A 374 15.80 -27.44 -30.77
N ASN A 375 14.89 -27.17 -31.70
CA ASN A 375 15.23 -26.42 -32.90
C ASN A 375 15.14 -24.93 -32.56
N ALA A 376 16.27 -24.23 -32.63
CA ALA A 376 16.37 -22.82 -32.34
C ALA A 376 15.99 -21.91 -33.51
N ASP A 377 15.99 -22.44 -34.73
CA ASP A 377 15.75 -21.69 -35.96
C ASP A 377 14.47 -22.18 -36.66
N SER A 378 14.51 -22.42 -37.98
CA SER A 378 13.35 -22.88 -38.75
C SER A 378 13.38 -24.38 -38.98
N GLU A 379 12.24 -24.99 -39.30
CA GLU A 379 12.17 -26.41 -39.68
C GLU A 379 12.94 -26.71 -40.97
N ALA A 380 13.09 -25.74 -41.86
CA ALA A 380 13.81 -25.89 -43.12
C ALA A 380 15.35 -25.86 -42.98
N ALA A 381 15.85 -25.29 -41.88
CA ALA A 381 17.27 -25.20 -41.57
C ALA A 381 17.45 -25.30 -40.04
N PRO A 382 17.37 -26.51 -39.47
CA PRO A 382 17.34 -26.67 -38.02
C PRO A 382 18.72 -26.43 -37.41
N ARG A 383 18.78 -25.54 -36.42
CA ARG A 383 19.91 -25.43 -35.50
C ARG A 383 19.51 -26.05 -34.17
N TRP A 384 20.16 -27.16 -33.83
CA TRP A 384 19.86 -27.91 -32.62
C TRP A 384 20.63 -27.36 -31.42
N THR A 385 19.92 -27.12 -30.33
CA THR A 385 20.47 -26.70 -29.03
C THR A 385 19.76 -27.48 -27.91
N SER A 386 20.45 -27.86 -26.84
CA SER A 386 19.78 -28.51 -25.71
C SER A 386 18.91 -27.52 -24.93
N VAL A 387 17.94 -28.04 -24.16
CA VAL A 387 17.14 -27.22 -23.24
C VAL A 387 18.06 -26.41 -22.30
N ARG A 388 19.14 -27.01 -21.77
CA ARG A 388 20.11 -26.30 -20.93
C ARG A 388 20.81 -25.17 -21.68
N ALA A 389 21.35 -25.44 -22.86
CA ALA A 389 22.07 -24.42 -23.62
C ALA A 389 21.14 -23.27 -23.98
N ALA A 390 19.91 -23.56 -24.41
CA ALA A 390 18.88 -22.55 -24.66
C ALA A 390 18.54 -21.72 -23.42
N ALA A 391 18.40 -22.36 -22.24
CA ALA A 391 18.12 -21.67 -20.98
C ALA A 391 19.28 -20.75 -20.55
N MET A 392 20.53 -21.24 -20.62
CA MET A 392 21.73 -20.49 -20.25
C MET A 392 22.02 -19.33 -21.18
N ALA A 393 21.81 -19.51 -22.49
CA ALA A 393 22.02 -18.48 -23.49
C ALA A 393 20.83 -17.50 -23.61
N GLY A 394 19.70 -17.80 -22.95
CA GLY A 394 18.48 -17.00 -23.07
C GLY A 394 17.86 -17.06 -24.48
N GLU A 395 18.03 -18.18 -25.21
CA GLU A 395 17.49 -18.36 -26.56
C GLU A 395 15.96 -18.57 -26.54
N GLY A 396 15.22 -17.48 -26.37
CA GLY A 396 13.76 -17.48 -26.25
C GLY A 396 13.03 -18.14 -27.44
N ALA A 397 13.59 -18.08 -28.65
CA ALA A 397 13.03 -18.75 -29.83
C ALA A 397 13.08 -20.28 -29.69
N ALA A 398 14.19 -20.83 -29.21
CA ALA A 398 14.33 -22.25 -28.93
C ALA A 398 13.39 -22.69 -27.80
N LEU A 399 13.33 -21.91 -26.70
CA LEU A 399 12.46 -22.21 -25.57
C LEU A 399 10.96 -22.09 -25.92
N ALA A 400 10.59 -21.17 -26.82
CA ALA A 400 9.23 -21.09 -27.34
C ALA A 400 8.81 -22.35 -28.11
N ALA A 401 9.76 -23.11 -28.67
CA ALA A 401 9.47 -24.41 -29.27
C ALA A 401 8.98 -25.44 -28.24
N LEU A 402 9.30 -25.29 -26.94
CA LEU A 402 8.75 -26.13 -25.88
C LEU A 402 7.24 -25.95 -25.76
N SER A 403 6.75 -24.72 -25.88
CA SER A 403 5.33 -24.40 -25.80
C SER A 403 4.53 -25.10 -26.91
N ARG A 404 5.13 -25.31 -28.10
CA ARG A 404 4.52 -26.10 -29.20
C ARG A 404 4.45 -27.60 -28.92
N ARG A 405 5.31 -28.14 -28.06
CA ARG A 405 5.33 -29.57 -27.67
C ARG A 405 4.41 -29.87 -26.48
N GLN A 406 3.89 -28.84 -25.82
CA GLN A 406 2.85 -28.97 -24.80
C GLN A 406 1.49 -28.99 -25.52
N ALA A 407 0.62 -29.95 -25.19
CA ALA A 407 -0.66 -30.13 -25.89
C ALA A 407 -1.51 -28.85 -25.93
N GLU A 408 -2.17 -28.59 -27.06
CA GLU A 408 -3.06 -27.45 -27.23
C GLU A 408 -4.19 -27.49 -26.19
N GLY A 409 -4.33 -26.40 -25.40
CA GLY A 409 -5.40 -26.23 -24.41
C GLY A 409 -4.99 -26.21 -22.93
N GLU A 410 -3.70 -26.40 -22.62
CA GLU A 410 -3.20 -26.55 -21.23
C GLU A 410 -2.27 -25.41 -20.77
N THR A 411 -2.55 -24.16 -21.15
CA THR A 411 -1.79 -23.00 -20.67
C THR A 411 -1.99 -22.80 -19.17
N LEU A 412 -0.90 -22.74 -18.40
CA LEU A 412 -0.93 -22.30 -17.00
C LEU A 412 -1.37 -20.81 -16.97
N PRO A 413 -2.49 -20.46 -16.32
CA PRO A 413 -2.89 -19.05 -16.17
C PRO A 413 -1.81 -18.20 -15.48
N LEU A 414 -0.97 -18.85 -14.67
CA LEU A 414 0.21 -18.29 -14.00
C LEU A 414 1.33 -17.87 -14.97
N ALA A 415 1.38 -18.46 -16.17
CA ALA A 415 2.40 -18.19 -17.19
C ALA A 415 1.91 -17.24 -18.31
N THR A 416 0.62 -16.89 -18.35
CA THR A 416 0.03 -16.08 -19.43
C THR A 416 -0.14 -14.61 -19.05
N GLY A 417 0.06 -13.71 -20.02
CA GLY A 417 -0.22 -12.27 -19.89
C GLY A 417 0.95 -11.44 -19.33
N PRO A 418 0.74 -10.13 -19.14
CA PRO A 418 1.66 -9.26 -18.40
C PRO A 418 1.77 -9.71 -16.94
N VAL A 419 2.97 -9.59 -16.37
CA VAL A 419 3.26 -9.95 -14.97
C VAL A 419 3.57 -8.65 -14.23
N ASP A 420 3.18 -8.51 -12.97
CA ASP A 420 3.62 -7.40 -12.12
C ASP A 420 4.76 -7.86 -11.18
N LEU A 421 5.34 -6.94 -10.41
CA LEU A 421 6.51 -7.26 -9.60
C LEU A 421 6.18 -8.27 -8.48
N VAL A 422 4.97 -8.18 -7.93
CA VAL A 422 4.50 -9.07 -6.85
C VAL A 422 4.34 -10.50 -7.37
N ARG A 423 3.63 -10.67 -8.48
CA ARG A 423 3.40 -11.96 -9.12
C ARG A 423 4.70 -12.56 -9.62
N LEU A 424 5.60 -11.75 -10.16
CA LEU A 424 6.93 -12.19 -10.56
C LEU A 424 7.72 -12.75 -9.37
N ALA A 425 7.72 -12.06 -8.22
CA ALA A 425 8.34 -12.58 -7.01
C ALA A 425 7.72 -13.93 -6.58
N GLY A 426 6.39 -14.04 -6.66
CA GLY A 426 5.67 -15.29 -6.37
C GLY A 426 6.09 -16.45 -7.27
N LEU A 427 6.26 -16.19 -8.58
CA LEU A 427 6.61 -17.22 -9.57
C LEU A 427 8.01 -17.77 -9.32
N MET A 428 8.94 -16.88 -8.99
CA MET A 428 10.32 -17.26 -8.66
C MET A 428 10.38 -17.98 -7.31
N ARG A 429 9.60 -17.51 -6.33
CA ARG A 429 9.48 -18.17 -5.02
C ARG A 429 8.97 -19.59 -5.17
N MET A 430 7.93 -19.82 -5.98
CA MET A 430 7.39 -21.17 -6.22
C MET A 430 8.48 -22.14 -6.66
N LEU A 431 9.37 -21.74 -7.57
CA LEU A 431 10.50 -22.59 -7.96
C LEU A 431 11.50 -22.75 -6.82
N ALA A 432 11.76 -21.67 -6.06
CA ALA A 432 12.65 -21.69 -4.91
C ALA A 432 12.19 -22.64 -3.78
N VAL A 433 10.88 -22.89 -3.68
CA VAL A 433 10.24 -23.72 -2.66
C VAL A 433 9.55 -24.95 -3.24
N ASP A 434 10.33 -25.74 -3.99
CA ASP A 434 9.94 -27.08 -4.44
C ASP A 434 8.67 -27.14 -5.32
N GLY A 435 8.41 -26.09 -6.09
CA GLY A 435 7.28 -26.02 -7.03
C GLY A 435 5.95 -25.64 -6.40
N GLN A 436 5.95 -25.14 -5.16
CA GLN A 436 4.74 -24.78 -4.43
C GLN A 436 4.34 -23.32 -4.63
N TRP A 437 3.26 -23.10 -5.39
CA TRP A 437 2.69 -21.78 -5.60
C TRP A 437 1.88 -21.37 -4.38
N ARG A 438 2.08 -20.12 -3.94
CA ARG A 438 1.18 -19.45 -3.01
C ARG A 438 1.10 -18.00 -3.45
N GLU A 439 -0.11 -17.53 -3.67
CA GLU A 439 -0.36 -16.13 -4.02
C GLU A 439 0.26 -15.22 -2.94
N PRO A 440 1.12 -14.25 -3.28
CA PRO A 440 1.70 -13.33 -2.30
C PRO A 440 0.61 -12.57 -1.53
N PHE A 441 0.82 -12.38 -0.22
CA PHE A 441 -0.18 -11.77 0.66
C PHE A 441 0.45 -10.86 1.72
N TRP A 442 -0.26 -9.79 2.06
CA TRP A 442 0.16 -8.79 3.04
C TRP A 442 -0.56 -8.93 4.38
N GLN A 443 -1.64 -9.70 4.45
CA GLN A 443 -2.46 -9.84 5.65
C GLN A 443 -2.70 -11.33 5.93
N PRO A 444 -2.69 -11.78 7.20
CA PRO A 444 -2.92 -13.18 7.53
C PRO A 444 -4.23 -13.74 6.96
N ALA A 445 -5.30 -12.95 6.98
CA ALA A 445 -6.62 -13.34 6.48
C ALA A 445 -6.65 -13.57 4.95
N ALA A 446 -5.67 -13.06 4.21
CA ALA A 446 -5.55 -13.25 2.77
C ALA A 446 -4.72 -14.50 2.38
N ALA A 447 -4.14 -15.21 3.36
CA ALA A 447 -3.33 -16.39 3.10
C ALA A 447 -4.17 -17.50 2.48
N ARG A 448 -3.73 -18.00 1.31
CA ARG A 448 -4.31 -19.17 0.66
C ARG A 448 -3.40 -20.40 0.84
N PRO A 449 -3.96 -21.62 0.86
CA PRO A 449 -3.17 -22.84 0.84
C PRO A 449 -2.18 -22.84 -0.34
N ALA A 450 -1.03 -23.49 -0.16
CA ALA A 450 -0.11 -23.68 -1.26
C ALA A 450 -0.66 -24.71 -2.27
N GLU A 451 -0.41 -24.48 -3.55
CA GLU A 451 -0.77 -25.35 -4.66
C GLU A 451 0.50 -25.94 -5.26
N ALA A 452 0.54 -27.26 -5.44
CA ALA A 452 1.66 -27.93 -6.11
C ALA A 452 1.52 -27.76 -7.63
N VAL A 453 2.35 -26.89 -8.22
CA VAL A 453 2.30 -26.58 -9.66
C VAL A 453 3.24 -27.46 -10.48
N VAL A 454 4.41 -27.77 -9.92
CA VAL A 454 5.39 -28.71 -10.48
C VAL A 454 5.99 -29.54 -9.35
N SER A 455 6.48 -30.75 -9.65
CA SER A 455 7.17 -31.56 -8.63
C SER A 455 8.46 -30.91 -8.12
N PRO A 456 8.90 -31.23 -6.88
CA PRO A 456 10.18 -30.77 -6.35
C PRO A 456 11.37 -31.12 -7.25
N ALA A 457 11.36 -32.31 -7.86
CA ALA A 457 12.39 -32.75 -8.79
C ALA A 457 12.46 -31.88 -10.05
N ALA A 458 11.29 -31.53 -10.62
CA ALA A 458 11.24 -30.65 -11.79
C ALA A 458 11.62 -29.20 -11.45
N ALA A 459 11.22 -28.69 -10.28
CA ALA A 459 11.63 -27.37 -9.79
C ALA A 459 13.15 -27.28 -9.58
N PHE A 460 13.76 -28.31 -8.99
CA PHE A 460 15.21 -28.42 -8.82
C PHE A 460 15.94 -28.38 -10.16
N VAL A 461 15.58 -29.26 -11.11
CA VAL A 461 16.26 -29.29 -12.41
C VAL A 461 16.06 -27.97 -13.15
N ALA A 462 14.87 -27.37 -13.10
CA ALA A 462 14.66 -26.06 -13.71
C ALA A 462 15.55 -24.97 -13.08
N ARG A 463 15.67 -24.90 -11.76
CA ARG A 463 16.54 -23.92 -11.08
C ARG A 463 18.01 -24.08 -11.42
N ASP A 464 18.47 -25.30 -11.68
CA ASP A 464 19.83 -25.57 -12.13
C ASP A 464 20.09 -25.17 -13.59
N LEU A 465 19.04 -25.06 -14.42
CA LEU A 465 19.15 -24.63 -15.82
C LEU A 465 19.25 -23.12 -16.01
N PHE A 466 18.77 -22.34 -15.03
CA PHE A 466 18.76 -20.88 -15.09
C PHE A 466 19.74 -20.28 -14.09
N PRO A 467 20.29 -19.08 -14.36
CA PRO A 467 21.12 -18.41 -13.38
C PRO A 467 20.33 -18.14 -12.10
N PRO A 468 20.98 -18.18 -10.91
CA PRO A 468 20.31 -17.93 -9.62
C PRO A 468 19.71 -16.52 -9.51
N LEU A 469 20.13 -15.63 -10.41
CA LEU A 469 19.60 -14.29 -10.61
C LEU A 469 19.24 -14.11 -12.08
N MET A 470 17.96 -13.81 -12.32
CA MET A 470 17.43 -13.49 -13.65
C MET A 470 17.15 -12.01 -13.77
N ALA A 471 17.40 -11.44 -14.94
CA ALA A 471 17.12 -10.04 -15.22
C ALA A 471 16.70 -9.86 -16.68
N GLU A 472 15.83 -8.89 -16.93
CA GLU A 472 15.26 -8.64 -18.25
C GLU A 472 14.99 -7.14 -18.38
N MET A 473 15.31 -6.58 -19.55
CA MET A 473 14.96 -5.20 -19.87
C MET A 473 13.46 -5.12 -20.13
N VAL A 474 12.78 -4.25 -19.40
CA VAL A 474 11.32 -4.12 -19.45
C VAL A 474 10.92 -2.93 -20.32
N THR A 475 11.71 -1.85 -20.27
CA THR A 475 11.64 -0.75 -21.22
C THR A 475 13.02 -0.55 -21.82
N PRO A 476 13.20 -0.78 -23.14
CA PRO A 476 14.51 -0.68 -23.79
C PRO A 476 15.23 0.63 -23.46
N GLY A 477 16.46 0.52 -22.95
CA GLY A 477 17.32 1.66 -22.61
C GLY A 477 16.84 2.51 -21.43
N ARG A 478 15.88 2.03 -20.64
CA ARG A 478 15.25 2.82 -19.58
C ARG A 478 15.13 2.07 -18.25
N ALA A 479 14.56 0.86 -18.26
CA ALA A 479 14.26 0.15 -17.02
C ALA A 479 14.31 -1.37 -17.16
N ALA A 480 14.78 -2.04 -16.11
CA ALA A 480 14.95 -3.48 -16.05
C ALA A 480 14.35 -4.09 -14.77
N TRP A 481 14.00 -5.36 -14.86
CA TRP A 481 13.69 -6.22 -13.71
C TRP A 481 14.89 -7.08 -13.35
N ALA A 482 14.97 -7.44 -12.07
CA ALA A 482 15.69 -8.63 -11.65
C ALA A 482 14.94 -9.40 -10.57
N THR A 483 15.17 -10.70 -10.54
CA THR A 483 14.63 -11.61 -9.54
C THR A 483 15.69 -12.59 -9.09
N GLY A 484 15.58 -13.03 -7.85
CA GLY A 484 16.48 -14.02 -7.28
C GLY A 484 15.99 -14.44 -5.91
N SER A 485 16.55 -15.55 -5.44
CA SER A 485 16.20 -16.11 -4.14
C SER A 485 17.44 -16.62 -3.41
N ASN A 486 17.38 -16.58 -2.10
CA ASN A 486 18.27 -17.33 -1.21
C ASN A 486 17.44 -18.33 -0.40
N ALA A 487 17.98 -18.91 0.68
CA ALA A 487 17.23 -19.88 1.48
C ALA A 487 16.00 -19.26 2.17
N ALA A 488 16.10 -18.01 2.63
CA ALA A 488 15.06 -17.35 3.43
C ALA A 488 14.05 -16.55 2.60
N VAL A 489 14.51 -15.84 1.58
CA VAL A 489 13.68 -14.88 0.85
C VAL A 489 13.78 -15.02 -0.66
N THR A 490 12.74 -14.55 -1.34
CA THR A 490 12.73 -14.26 -2.78
C THR A 490 12.51 -12.78 -2.98
N ILE A 491 13.36 -12.14 -3.77
CA ILE A 491 13.32 -10.70 -4.04
C ILE A 491 13.08 -10.48 -5.53
N ALA A 492 12.14 -9.59 -5.84
CA ALA A 492 11.96 -9.04 -7.19
C ALA A 492 12.08 -7.53 -7.13
N VAL A 493 12.88 -6.96 -8.04
CA VAL A 493 13.18 -5.53 -8.09
C VAL A 493 13.00 -5.00 -9.51
N TRP A 494 12.53 -3.76 -9.61
CA TRP A 494 12.46 -2.97 -10.82
C TRP A 494 13.23 -1.67 -10.61
N MET A 495 14.07 -1.29 -11.57
CA MET A 495 14.84 -0.05 -11.53
C MET A 495 14.83 0.65 -12.88
N GLU A 496 14.64 1.97 -12.85
CA GLU A 496 14.78 2.89 -13.98
C GLU A 496 16.08 3.68 -13.83
N THR A 497 17.14 3.25 -14.52
CA THR A 497 18.46 3.92 -14.50
C THR A 497 19.01 4.24 -15.88
N GLY A 498 18.28 3.89 -16.95
CA GLY A 498 18.67 4.17 -18.32
C GLY A 498 19.38 2.98 -19.01
N PRO A 499 20.40 3.24 -19.85
CA PRO A 499 21.03 2.20 -20.68
C PRO A 499 21.69 1.05 -19.89
N THR A 500 22.14 1.32 -18.67
CA THR A 500 22.85 0.38 -17.79
C THR A 500 21.94 -0.37 -16.82
N ALA A 501 20.62 -0.18 -16.91
CA ALA A 501 19.64 -0.73 -15.97
C ALA A 501 19.79 -2.23 -15.72
N LEU A 502 20.10 -3.03 -16.75
CA LEU A 502 20.28 -4.47 -16.60
C LEU A 502 21.51 -4.83 -15.74
N ILE A 503 22.60 -4.09 -15.84
CA ILE A 503 23.81 -4.35 -15.07
C ILE A 503 23.59 -3.93 -13.61
N GLU A 504 23.04 -2.75 -13.42
CA GLU A 504 22.83 -2.15 -12.09
C GLU A 504 21.80 -2.93 -11.27
N VAL A 505 20.66 -3.31 -11.87
CA VAL A 505 19.62 -4.07 -11.16
C VAL A 505 20.12 -5.45 -10.73
N ARG A 506 21.00 -6.08 -11.53
CA ARG A 506 21.61 -7.38 -11.20
C ARG A 506 22.60 -7.25 -10.06
N ALA A 507 23.49 -6.25 -10.13
CA ALA A 507 24.48 -5.99 -9.10
C ALA A 507 23.81 -5.67 -7.75
N TRP A 508 22.80 -4.79 -7.79
CA TRP A 508 22.02 -4.42 -6.61
C TRP A 508 21.35 -5.62 -5.95
N LEU A 509 20.68 -6.46 -6.75
CA LEU A 509 19.97 -7.63 -6.22
C LEU A 509 20.93 -8.69 -5.67
N ALA A 510 22.07 -8.92 -6.32
CA ALA A 510 23.09 -9.85 -5.82
C ALA A 510 23.60 -9.44 -4.44
N ASP A 511 23.85 -8.14 -4.22
CA ASP A 511 24.24 -7.59 -2.91
C ASP A 511 23.15 -7.83 -1.85
N GLN A 512 21.88 -7.59 -2.19
CA GLN A 512 20.78 -7.80 -1.23
C GLN A 512 20.60 -9.28 -0.85
N LEU A 513 20.76 -10.19 -1.80
CA LEU A 513 20.65 -11.64 -1.55
C LEU A 513 21.83 -12.20 -0.75
N ALA A 514 23.01 -11.61 -0.86
CA ALA A 514 24.22 -11.98 -0.13
C ALA A 514 24.32 -11.37 1.28
N GLY A 515 23.50 -10.36 1.61
CA GLY A 515 23.65 -9.61 2.86
C GLY A 515 23.51 -10.42 4.15
N ASP A 516 22.80 -11.56 4.14
CA ASP A 516 22.56 -12.39 5.33
C ASP A 516 23.31 -13.74 5.31
N GLY A 517 24.23 -13.95 4.35
CA GLY A 517 25.01 -15.18 4.25
C GLY A 517 25.57 -15.47 2.86
N THR A 518 26.00 -16.71 2.64
CA THR A 518 26.55 -17.12 1.34
C THR A 518 25.43 -17.26 0.31
N TRP A 519 25.55 -16.50 -0.78
CA TRP A 519 24.69 -16.61 -1.95
C TRP A 519 25.56 -16.82 -3.21
N PRO A 520 25.17 -17.70 -4.14
CA PRO A 520 23.94 -18.51 -4.16
C PRO A 520 23.96 -19.65 -3.13
N ALA A 521 22.77 -20.00 -2.62
CA ALA A 521 22.63 -21.12 -1.68
C ALA A 521 22.86 -22.47 -2.40
N GLU A 522 23.53 -23.40 -1.72
CA GLU A 522 23.67 -24.77 -2.21
C GLU A 522 22.29 -25.44 -2.30
N GLN A 523 21.99 -26.07 -3.45
CA GLN A 523 20.71 -26.72 -3.65
C GLN A 523 20.77 -28.15 -3.11
N VAL A 524 19.82 -28.50 -2.24
CA VAL A 524 19.65 -29.88 -1.80
C VAL A 524 18.98 -30.67 -2.92
N VAL A 525 19.60 -31.77 -3.34
CA VAL A 525 19.05 -32.65 -4.38
C VAL A 525 17.83 -33.39 -3.83
N PRO A 526 16.61 -33.17 -4.37
CA PRO A 526 15.42 -33.84 -3.88
C PRO A 526 15.34 -35.30 -4.35
N ALA A 527 14.47 -36.07 -3.70
CA ALA A 527 14.15 -37.42 -4.14
C ALA A 527 13.61 -37.42 -5.58
N GLY A 528 13.98 -38.44 -6.36
CA GLY A 528 13.56 -38.57 -7.75
C GLY A 528 14.39 -37.75 -8.75
N VAL A 529 15.52 -37.19 -8.33
CA VAL A 529 16.54 -36.61 -9.23
C VAL A 529 17.76 -37.53 -9.28
N VAL A 530 18.31 -37.74 -10.48
CA VAL A 530 19.52 -38.54 -10.72
C VAL A 530 20.51 -37.78 -11.58
N ARG A 531 21.81 -37.97 -11.33
CA ARG A 531 22.89 -37.41 -12.17
C ARG A 531 23.45 -38.48 -13.07
N ARG A 532 23.48 -38.26 -14.39
CA ARG A 532 23.99 -39.22 -15.38
C ARG A 532 24.78 -38.52 -16.49
N PRO A 533 25.83 -39.16 -17.04
CA PRO A 533 26.52 -38.63 -18.20
C PRO A 533 25.62 -38.72 -19.45
N VAL A 534 25.65 -37.66 -20.26
CA VAL A 534 24.97 -37.59 -21.56
C VAL A 534 25.94 -37.11 -22.63
N ARG A 535 25.86 -37.73 -23.82
CA ARG A 535 26.50 -37.25 -25.04
C ARG A 535 25.46 -36.84 -26.07
N PHE A 536 25.85 -36.01 -27.03
CA PHE A 536 24.94 -35.48 -28.06
C PHE A 536 25.25 -36.09 -29.42
N ASP A 537 24.21 -36.47 -30.17
CA ASP A 537 24.31 -36.95 -31.55
C ASP A 537 23.21 -36.32 -32.42
N PRO A 538 23.53 -35.36 -33.31
CA PRO A 538 24.89 -34.91 -33.66
C PRO A 538 25.59 -34.19 -32.49
N PRO A 539 26.94 -34.09 -32.49
CA PRO A 539 27.73 -33.54 -31.38
C PRO A 539 27.62 -32.00 -31.32
N VAL A 540 26.42 -31.51 -31.02
CA VAL A 540 26.08 -30.08 -30.93
C VAL A 540 26.65 -29.43 -29.66
N GLU A 541 26.92 -30.24 -28.64
CA GLU A 541 27.47 -29.83 -27.35
C GLU A 541 28.45 -30.88 -26.80
N PRO A 542 29.42 -30.49 -25.97
CA PRO A 542 30.28 -31.43 -25.26
C PRO A 542 29.49 -32.38 -24.35
N ALA A 543 29.95 -33.62 -24.21
CA ALA A 543 29.39 -34.55 -23.24
C ALA A 543 29.57 -34.03 -21.81
N ARG A 544 28.58 -34.23 -20.95
CA ARG A 544 28.57 -33.75 -19.56
C ARG A 544 27.73 -34.63 -18.66
N ASP A 545 27.95 -34.51 -17.35
CA ASP A 545 26.98 -34.99 -16.36
C ASP A 545 25.78 -34.05 -16.30
N GLU A 546 24.59 -34.61 -16.37
CA GLU A 546 23.33 -33.88 -16.42
C GLU A 546 22.35 -34.40 -15.35
N TRP A 547 21.53 -33.48 -14.83
CA TRP A 547 20.46 -33.81 -13.91
C TRP A 547 19.21 -34.25 -14.66
N PHE A 548 18.67 -35.39 -14.27
CA PHE A 548 17.46 -35.97 -14.84
C PHE A 548 16.45 -36.26 -13.74
N LEU A 549 15.17 -36.23 -14.12
CA LEU A 549 14.14 -36.86 -13.32
C LEU A 549 14.35 -38.38 -13.41
N ALA A 550 14.09 -39.09 -12.31
CA ALA A 550 14.22 -40.54 -12.26
C ALA A 550 13.36 -41.19 -13.37
N GLY A 551 13.99 -42.05 -14.18
CA GLY A 551 13.36 -42.71 -15.32
C GLY A 551 13.34 -41.90 -16.63
N THR A 552 13.89 -40.68 -16.67
CA THR A 552 14.01 -39.89 -17.93
C THR A 552 15.44 -39.76 -18.44
N ALA A 553 16.42 -40.31 -17.72
CA ALA A 553 17.83 -40.23 -18.10
C ALA A 553 18.12 -40.90 -19.44
N VAL A 554 18.85 -40.19 -20.31
CA VAL A 554 19.33 -40.70 -21.60
C VAL A 554 20.84 -40.64 -21.66
N ALA A 555 21.46 -41.69 -22.19
CA ALA A 555 22.91 -41.70 -22.43
C ALA A 555 23.29 -40.90 -23.68
N VAL A 556 22.38 -40.82 -24.66
CA VAL A 556 22.57 -40.10 -25.93
C VAL A 556 21.35 -39.22 -26.18
N ALA A 557 21.57 -37.92 -26.31
CA ALA A 557 20.55 -36.96 -26.72
C ALA A 557 20.65 -36.71 -28.22
N SER A 558 19.55 -36.96 -28.93
CA SER A 558 19.44 -36.76 -30.37
C SER A 558 18.22 -35.91 -30.71
N PRO A 559 18.19 -35.28 -31.90
CA PRO A 559 17.02 -34.58 -32.38
C PRO A 559 15.79 -35.50 -32.33
N PRO A 560 14.60 -34.95 -32.05
CA PRO A 560 13.38 -35.73 -32.19
C PRO A 560 13.36 -36.32 -33.61
N GLN A 561 13.08 -37.61 -33.73
CA GLN A 561 12.82 -38.20 -35.03
C GLN A 561 11.54 -37.58 -35.57
N VAL A 562 11.66 -36.56 -36.41
CA VAL A 562 10.55 -36.07 -37.21
C VAL A 562 10.31 -37.14 -38.26
N THR A 563 9.31 -37.98 -38.04
CA THR A 563 8.79 -38.82 -39.12
C THR A 563 8.34 -37.86 -40.20
N ALA A 564 8.98 -37.91 -41.39
CA ALA A 564 8.65 -36.99 -42.47
C ALA A 564 7.15 -37.10 -42.78
N GLN A 565 6.47 -35.95 -42.92
CA GLN A 565 5.04 -35.84 -43.22
C GLN A 565 4.84 -35.11 -44.55
N ILE A 566 3.64 -35.20 -45.12
CA ILE A 566 3.26 -34.49 -46.34
C ILE A 566 2.99 -33.01 -45.96
N ALA A 567 3.95 -32.13 -46.23
CA ALA A 567 3.81 -30.69 -46.00
C ALA A 567 2.86 -30.04 -47.03
N TRP A 568 2.89 -30.52 -48.27
CA TRP A 568 1.94 -30.15 -49.30
C TRP A 568 1.73 -31.33 -50.27
N PRO A 569 0.49 -31.63 -50.69
CA PRO A 569 -0.75 -30.90 -50.41
C PRO A 569 -1.32 -31.16 -49.01
N ALA A 570 -1.94 -30.15 -48.40
CA ALA A 570 -2.60 -30.27 -47.10
C ALA A 570 -3.80 -31.26 -47.17
N PRO A 571 -4.18 -31.91 -46.06
CA PRO A 571 -5.36 -32.78 -46.02
C PRO A 571 -6.62 -32.12 -46.56
N ARG A 572 -7.35 -32.82 -47.45
CA ARG A 572 -8.60 -32.34 -48.08
C ARG A 572 -8.46 -31.09 -48.95
N SER A 573 -7.25 -30.73 -49.34
CA SER A 573 -7.04 -29.64 -50.31
C SER A 573 -7.56 -30.02 -51.70
N ILE A 574 -7.96 -29.00 -52.46
CA ILE A 574 -8.36 -29.11 -53.86
C ILE A 574 -7.21 -28.58 -54.71
N ILE A 575 -6.68 -29.43 -55.59
CA ILE A 575 -5.63 -29.07 -56.55
C ILE A 575 -6.32 -28.73 -57.87
N ASP A 576 -6.38 -27.46 -58.27
CA ASP A 576 -6.95 -27.05 -59.57
C ASP A 576 -5.86 -26.94 -60.63
N LEU A 577 -5.86 -27.87 -61.58
CA LEU A 577 -4.88 -27.92 -62.66
C LEU A 577 -5.05 -26.77 -63.67
N ARG A 578 -6.21 -26.10 -63.72
CA ARG A 578 -6.45 -24.94 -64.61
C ARG A 578 -5.72 -23.68 -64.16
N ALA A 579 -5.32 -23.63 -62.89
CA ALA A 579 -4.55 -22.53 -62.33
C ALA A 579 -3.04 -22.67 -62.59
N ALA A 580 -2.57 -23.80 -63.11
CA ALA A 580 -1.17 -24.06 -63.43
C ALA A 580 -0.89 -23.83 -64.93
N ALA A 581 0.34 -23.42 -65.29
CA ALA A 581 0.72 -23.26 -66.69
C ALA A 581 0.68 -24.61 -67.44
N PRO A 582 0.37 -24.63 -68.76
CA PRO A 582 0.31 -25.87 -69.53
C PRO A 582 1.61 -26.65 -69.46
N GLY A 583 1.54 -27.92 -69.05
CA GLY A 583 2.72 -28.78 -68.87
C GLY A 583 3.45 -28.63 -67.53
N GLN A 584 3.02 -27.73 -66.65
CA GLN A 584 3.56 -27.63 -65.30
C GLN A 584 2.93 -28.72 -64.41
N GLY A 585 3.78 -29.50 -63.75
CA GLY A 585 3.34 -30.51 -62.79
C GLY A 585 2.79 -29.91 -61.50
N VAL A 586 2.40 -30.78 -60.58
CA VAL A 586 2.02 -30.49 -59.21
C VAL A 586 3.19 -30.87 -58.31
N LEU A 587 3.68 -29.95 -57.47
CA LEU A 587 4.81 -30.23 -56.58
C LEU A 587 4.33 -30.83 -55.27
N LEU A 588 4.62 -32.09 -55.00
CA LEU A 588 4.48 -32.68 -53.68
C LEU A 588 5.68 -32.33 -52.82
N ARG A 589 5.48 -32.03 -51.54
CA ARG A 589 6.56 -31.63 -50.63
C ARG A 589 6.38 -32.24 -49.25
N ALA A 590 7.47 -32.77 -48.70
CA ALA A 590 7.53 -33.32 -47.34
C ALA A 590 8.02 -32.25 -46.35
N THR A 591 7.80 -32.49 -45.06
CA THR A 591 8.32 -31.66 -43.97
C THR A 591 9.83 -31.80 -43.79
N ALA A 592 10.43 -32.87 -44.31
CA ALA A 592 11.87 -33.14 -44.28
C ALA A 592 12.40 -33.39 -45.69
N ASP A 593 13.61 -32.91 -45.97
CA ASP A 593 14.31 -33.16 -47.23
C ASP A 593 15.33 -34.31 -47.05
N ASP A 594 14.87 -35.55 -47.24
CA ASP A 594 15.68 -36.76 -47.15
C ASP A 594 15.53 -37.56 -48.45
N ALA A 595 16.66 -37.82 -49.12
CA ALA A 595 16.73 -38.54 -50.39
C ALA A 595 16.18 -39.98 -50.31
N ARG A 596 16.07 -40.54 -49.11
CA ARG A 596 15.52 -41.88 -48.86
C ARG A 596 13.99 -41.90 -48.81
N LEU A 597 13.33 -40.75 -48.75
CA LEU A 597 11.86 -40.69 -48.79
C LEU A 597 11.35 -41.13 -50.15
N ARG A 598 10.25 -41.89 -50.15
CA ARG A 598 9.57 -42.32 -51.38
C ARG A 598 8.14 -41.82 -51.40
N TRP A 599 7.70 -41.33 -52.54
CA TRP A 599 6.34 -40.84 -52.77
C TRP A 599 5.53 -41.86 -53.56
N ARG A 600 4.32 -42.14 -53.10
CA ARG A 600 3.36 -43.00 -53.80
C ARG A 600 2.06 -42.27 -54.03
N MET A 601 1.57 -42.29 -55.27
CA MET A 601 0.25 -41.78 -55.63
C MET A 601 -0.60 -42.91 -56.17
N ASP A 602 -1.78 -43.11 -55.60
CA ASP A 602 -2.73 -44.17 -55.99
C ASP A 602 -2.07 -45.55 -56.07
N GLY A 603 -1.18 -45.86 -55.11
CA GLY A 603 -0.46 -47.13 -55.05
C GLY A 603 0.75 -47.25 -55.99
N ARG A 604 1.05 -46.26 -56.82
CA ARG A 604 2.23 -46.23 -57.72
C ARG A 604 3.30 -45.27 -57.22
N GLU A 605 4.55 -45.70 -57.22
CA GLU A 605 5.66 -44.83 -56.85
C GLU A 605 5.83 -43.72 -57.89
N VAL A 606 5.89 -42.47 -57.43
CA VAL A 606 5.95 -41.27 -58.29
C VAL A 606 7.28 -40.51 -58.18
N GLY A 607 8.12 -40.84 -57.20
CA GLY A 607 9.48 -40.33 -57.07
C GLY A 607 10.04 -40.46 -55.66
N SER A 608 11.23 -39.90 -55.45
CA SER A 608 11.96 -39.93 -54.17
C SER A 608 12.52 -38.55 -53.80
N GLY A 609 12.86 -38.37 -52.51
CA GLY A 609 13.36 -37.11 -51.96
C GLY A 609 12.31 -36.25 -51.26
N GLY A 610 12.72 -35.09 -50.72
CA GLY A 610 11.85 -34.17 -49.98
C GLY A 610 10.77 -33.49 -50.81
N ALA A 611 10.90 -33.50 -52.14
CA ALA A 611 9.89 -32.95 -53.04
C ALA A 611 9.89 -33.66 -54.40
N VAL A 612 8.73 -33.81 -55.02
CA VAL A 612 8.57 -34.44 -56.33
C VAL A 612 7.49 -33.75 -57.17
N TRP A 613 7.78 -33.53 -58.45
CA TRP A 613 6.78 -33.05 -59.41
C TRP A 613 6.00 -34.22 -60.00
N VAL A 614 4.68 -34.13 -59.99
CA VAL A 614 3.77 -35.18 -60.47
C VAL A 614 2.71 -34.58 -61.39
N HIS A 615 2.16 -35.37 -62.32
CA HIS A 615 1.05 -34.95 -63.19
C HIS A 615 -0.19 -35.77 -62.86
N PRO A 616 -0.95 -35.40 -61.81
CA PRO A 616 -2.07 -36.20 -61.36
C PRO A 616 -3.25 -36.04 -62.33
N ALA A 617 -3.92 -37.14 -62.65
CA ALA A 617 -5.17 -37.07 -63.40
C ALA A 617 -6.31 -36.51 -62.53
N PRO A 618 -7.36 -35.89 -63.10
CA PRO A 618 -8.51 -35.39 -62.34
C PRO A 618 -9.20 -36.49 -61.52
N GLY A 619 -9.76 -36.14 -60.36
CA GLY A 619 -10.40 -37.07 -59.43
C GLY A 619 -9.78 -37.06 -58.03
N VAL A 620 -10.26 -37.96 -57.16
CA VAL A 620 -9.68 -38.14 -55.81
C VAL A 620 -8.39 -38.93 -55.94
N ARG A 621 -7.30 -38.37 -55.43
CA ARG A 621 -5.96 -38.99 -55.41
C ARG A 621 -5.51 -39.24 -53.98
N VAL A 622 -4.91 -40.39 -53.76
CA VAL A 622 -4.30 -40.76 -52.50
C VAL A 622 -2.79 -40.60 -52.65
N ILE A 623 -2.20 -39.76 -51.81
CA ILE A 623 -0.77 -39.50 -51.76
C ILE A 623 -0.24 -40.08 -50.46
N GLU A 624 0.81 -40.89 -50.56
CA GLU A 624 1.48 -41.51 -49.43
C GLU A 624 2.96 -41.15 -49.47
N LEU A 625 3.51 -40.86 -48.30
CA LEU A 625 4.94 -40.67 -48.07
C LEU A 625 5.46 -41.90 -47.33
N LEU A 626 6.57 -42.47 -47.80
CA LEU A 626 7.19 -43.66 -47.25
C LEU A 626 8.65 -43.40 -46.89
N ASP A 627 9.18 -44.19 -45.97
CA ASP A 627 10.60 -44.16 -45.61
C ASP A 627 11.47 -44.97 -46.59
N GLY A 628 12.79 -44.98 -46.35
CA GLY A 628 13.74 -45.74 -47.17
C GLY A 628 13.54 -47.26 -47.14
N ARG A 629 12.82 -47.79 -46.15
CA ARG A 629 12.48 -49.21 -46.01
C ARG A 629 11.13 -49.56 -46.64
N GLY A 630 10.37 -48.56 -47.08
CA GLY A 630 9.04 -48.73 -47.68
C GLY A 630 7.91 -48.80 -46.66
N GLU A 631 8.16 -48.44 -45.41
CA GLU A 631 7.10 -48.24 -44.42
C GLU A 631 6.43 -46.89 -44.66
N ARG A 632 5.09 -46.85 -44.54
CA ARG A 632 4.33 -45.63 -44.77
C ARG A 632 4.47 -44.68 -43.58
N LEU A 633 4.98 -43.49 -43.86
CA LEU A 633 5.15 -42.40 -42.90
C LEU A 633 3.89 -41.53 -42.78
N ASP A 634 3.24 -41.21 -43.91
CA ASP A 634 2.07 -40.34 -43.93
C ASP A 634 1.17 -40.61 -45.15
N ARG A 635 -0.10 -40.19 -45.08
CA ARG A 635 -1.11 -40.38 -46.14
C ARG A 635 -2.11 -39.23 -46.18
N VAL A 636 -2.26 -38.62 -47.35
CA VAL A 636 -3.25 -37.59 -47.62
C VAL A 636 -4.15 -37.99 -48.80
N SER A 637 -5.43 -37.63 -48.73
CA SER A 637 -6.35 -37.69 -49.88
C SER A 637 -6.68 -36.29 -50.34
N VAL A 638 -6.55 -36.04 -51.64
CA VAL A 638 -6.79 -34.74 -52.29
C VAL A 638 -7.76 -34.88 -53.45
N ALA A 639 -8.53 -33.82 -53.71
CA ALA A 639 -9.36 -33.75 -54.90
C ALA A 639 -8.63 -32.93 -55.98
N VAL A 640 -8.27 -33.58 -57.09
CA VAL A 640 -7.65 -32.92 -58.24
C VAL A 640 -8.75 -32.55 -59.24
N ARG A 641 -8.89 -31.26 -59.53
CA ARG A 641 -9.82 -30.74 -60.55
C ARG A 641 -9.02 -30.45 -61.81
N GLY A 642 -9.43 -31.05 -62.92
CA GLY A 642 -8.92 -30.72 -64.25
C GLY A 642 -9.94 -29.96 -65.07
N GLY A 643 -9.46 -29.37 -66.16
CA GLY A 643 -10.30 -29.01 -67.31
C GLY A 643 -10.68 -30.24 -68.11
#